data_AF-Q8TXY8-F1
#
_entry.id   AF-Q8TXY8-F1
#
_cell.length_a   1.000
_cell.length_b   1.000
_cell.length_c   1.000
_cell.angle_alpha   90.00
_cell.angle_beta   90.00
_cell.angle_gamma   90.00
#
_symmetry.space_group_name_H-M   'P 1'
#
loop_
_entity.id
_entity.type
_entity.pdbx_description
1 polymer ?
#
loop_
_entity_poly.entity_id
_entity_poly.type
_entity_poly.pdbx_seq_one_letter_code
_entity_poly.pdbx_strand_id
1 'polypeptide(L)'
;MLEGMVVNEFRERRTNYWDGEVEIETEDGKLKLRMPGTIAGWLTKGTRVRVHGADGVQSVDVFKDDVEVERRYEDEWVPVWPPFEMETEVEKRDTLGRGVYEYRLRAREAIYREDFEAIVGLEQYHYASDKDVVAVWGCNECGRSIRANLKPEECPGCGSSRIELRTIRGSLPASRFMVVELLNGEEYEPDVLAYVRVDPPIPKLNRRLDGKVERNIREKVFGKDWFHPTFEPKRGKTIEDILSACDTKAARIARVVVHPEYRADGIGRASVQAAVRWVKERRIPEMKSEKHLIEVIAQMARYHPIFESVGFVYLWDTGSGRPYLVRPLSEDAKRKVSRFIKTDKIARQHGGRLYRSRLRKLEVEPLDGPIKVKRLHKMFSTELDVKGLPKDVVKLLEAFGVLHRKIQQYALQDVNLRIEPGELVVVVGPSGAGKTTLVRMIMGAHEEFIENVRRRIIRELSTPVVSRALSSMGTNPKEVADKLVKEMYQPDKGKVSLPENTELSAMIPGEVEPEIDPGVTIIEDLWSVTGDVNVAVEILNRSGISDAVLYRSPYERLSPGQKERVRLARMIAEGANLIVVDEFCSHLDPKTAMRVARSFSEMCRELEITALIITHRAEVIDALAPDKLVYVGYGLVGVEEKS
;
A
#
# COMPACT_ATOMS: atom_id res chain seq x y z
N MET A 1 -18.87 17.03 41.18
CA MET A 1 -17.53 17.32 40.62
C MET A 1 -16.54 17.42 41.77
N LEU A 2 -15.50 16.59 41.76
CA LEU A 2 -14.48 16.52 42.80
C LEU A 2 -13.14 17.04 42.24
N GLU A 3 -12.51 17.97 42.95
CA GLU A 3 -11.14 18.40 42.67
C GLU A 3 -10.21 17.85 43.76
N GLY A 4 -9.04 17.35 43.35
CA GLY A 4 -8.09 16.78 44.29
C GLY A 4 -6.69 16.64 43.73
N MET A 5 -5.80 16.13 44.58
CA MET A 5 -4.41 15.89 44.23
C MET A 5 -4.10 14.39 44.23
N VAL A 6 -3.42 13.91 43.21
CA VAL A 6 -2.92 12.54 43.19
C VAL A 6 -1.89 12.36 44.29
N VAL A 7 -2.15 11.44 45.21
CA VAL A 7 -1.26 11.12 46.35
C VAL A 7 -0.50 9.83 46.15
N ASN A 8 -1.05 8.91 45.36
CA ASN A 8 -0.46 7.63 45.05
C ASN A 8 -0.91 7.14 43.68
N GLU A 9 -0.02 6.45 42.97
CA GLU A 9 -0.33 5.78 41.72
C GLU A 9 0.24 4.36 41.74
N PHE A 10 -0.58 3.41 41.32
CA PHE A 10 -0.20 2.01 41.18
C PHE A 10 -0.39 1.59 39.72
N ARG A 11 0.58 0.84 39.23
CA ARG A 11 0.51 0.13 37.94
C ARG A 11 0.91 -1.31 38.17
N GLU A 12 0.21 -2.22 37.50
CA GLU A 12 0.59 -3.62 37.55
C GLU A 12 2.04 -3.80 37.06
N ARG A 13 2.93 -4.33 37.91
CA ARG A 13 4.37 -4.45 37.56
C ARG A 13 4.64 -5.43 36.41
N ARG A 14 3.70 -6.34 36.10
CA ARG A 14 3.84 -7.36 35.05
C ARG A 14 3.60 -6.79 33.66
N THR A 15 2.71 -5.80 33.53
CA THR A 15 2.34 -5.18 32.26
C THR A 15 2.02 -3.70 32.51
N ASN A 16 2.57 -2.80 31.70
CA ASN A 16 2.30 -1.36 31.87
C ASN A 16 0.94 -0.92 31.28
N TYR A 17 0.16 -1.85 30.74
CA TYR A 17 -0.98 -1.53 29.87
C TYR A 17 -2.34 -1.66 30.57
N TRP A 18 -2.54 -2.73 31.36
CA TRP A 18 -3.88 -3.19 31.75
C TRP A 18 -4.44 -2.47 32.97
N ASP A 19 -3.98 -2.83 34.17
CA ASP A 19 -4.56 -2.34 35.41
C ASP A 19 -3.68 -1.25 36.04
N GLY A 20 -4.29 -0.08 36.22
CA GLY A 20 -3.77 1.03 37.01
C GLY A 20 -4.78 1.47 38.06
N GLU A 21 -4.26 1.95 39.19
CA GLU A 21 -5.05 2.60 40.24
C GLU A 21 -4.42 3.96 40.57
N VAL A 22 -5.24 5.00 40.68
CA VAL A 22 -4.81 6.34 41.08
C VAL A 22 -5.60 6.74 42.32
N GLU A 23 -4.90 7.09 43.39
CA GLU A 23 -5.51 7.58 44.63
C GLU A 23 -5.43 9.11 44.65
N ILE A 24 -6.59 9.75 44.80
CA ILE A 24 -6.78 11.19 44.79
C ILE A 24 -7.23 11.62 46.18
N GLU A 25 -6.54 12.60 46.75
CA GLU A 25 -6.95 13.28 47.97
C GLU A 25 -7.79 14.51 47.60
N THR A 26 -9.05 14.51 48.04
CA THR A 26 -10.06 15.55 47.82
C THR A 26 -10.47 16.16 49.17
N GLU A 27 -11.26 17.24 49.15
CA GLU A 27 -11.81 17.83 50.39
C GLU A 27 -12.73 16.85 51.15
N ASP A 28 -13.43 15.97 50.43
CA ASP A 28 -14.37 14.97 50.97
C ASP A 28 -13.70 13.64 51.37
N GLY A 29 -12.38 13.57 51.28
CA GLY A 29 -11.58 12.39 51.60
C GLY A 29 -10.87 11.79 50.39
N LYS A 30 -10.56 10.49 50.46
CA LYS A 30 -9.80 9.79 49.43
C LYS A 30 -10.72 9.11 48.41
N LEU A 31 -10.42 9.35 47.13
CA LEU A 31 -11.06 8.70 45.98
C LEU A 31 -10.05 7.81 45.26
N LYS A 32 -10.43 6.56 45.00
CA LYS A 32 -9.65 5.64 44.17
C LYS A 32 -10.23 5.54 42.77
N LEU A 33 -9.39 5.72 41.75
CA LEU A 33 -9.75 5.51 40.36
C LEU A 33 -9.05 4.28 39.81
N ARG A 34 -9.82 3.27 39.40
CA ARG A 34 -9.31 2.16 38.60
C ARG A 34 -9.42 2.51 37.12
N MET A 35 -8.32 2.40 36.37
CA MET A 35 -8.22 2.83 34.97
C MET A 35 -7.10 2.11 34.19
N PRO A 36 -6.96 2.29 32.87
CA PRO A 36 -5.86 1.68 32.12
C PRO A 36 -4.49 2.09 32.67
N GLY A 37 -3.58 1.11 32.79
CA GLY A 37 -2.21 1.34 33.26
C GLY A 37 -1.43 2.37 32.43
N THR A 38 -1.71 2.43 31.12
CA THR A 38 -1.12 3.41 30.19
C THR A 38 -1.49 4.86 30.51
N ILE A 39 -2.69 5.08 31.08
CA ILE A 39 -3.22 6.40 31.43
C ILE A 39 -2.82 6.75 32.86
N ALA A 40 -3.03 5.82 33.80
CA ALA A 40 -2.65 5.97 35.22
C ALA A 40 -1.19 6.40 35.37
N GLY A 41 -0.31 5.87 34.52
CA GLY A 41 1.11 6.19 34.55
C GLY A 41 1.49 7.65 34.31
N TRP A 42 0.57 8.45 33.79
CA TRP A 42 0.75 9.89 33.57
C TRP A 42 0.03 10.76 34.60
N LEU A 43 -0.72 10.16 35.53
CA LEU A 43 -1.28 10.81 36.70
C LEU A 43 -0.34 10.56 37.88
N THR A 44 0.81 11.22 37.88
CA THR A 44 1.84 11.03 38.92
C THR A 44 1.50 11.82 40.19
N LYS A 45 2.03 11.39 41.34
CA LYS A 45 1.94 12.13 42.60
C LYS A 45 2.16 13.65 42.46
N GLY A 46 1.28 14.43 43.07
CA GLY A 46 1.26 15.90 43.02
C GLY A 46 0.47 16.49 41.85
N THR A 47 0.01 15.67 40.89
CA THR A 47 -0.86 16.12 39.81
C THR A 47 -2.22 16.50 40.37
N ARG A 48 -2.72 17.71 40.05
CA ARG A 48 -4.10 18.08 40.35
C ARG A 48 -5.02 17.51 39.28
N VAL A 49 -6.13 16.93 39.72
CA VAL A 49 -7.12 16.29 38.87
C VAL A 49 -8.51 16.73 39.26
N ARG A 50 -9.41 16.72 38.29
CA ARG A 50 -10.84 16.92 38.46
C ARG A 50 -11.55 15.68 37.97
N VAL A 51 -12.47 15.18 38.77
CA VAL A 51 -13.30 14.02 38.47
C VAL A 51 -14.76 14.43 38.47
N HIS A 52 -15.43 14.24 37.33
CA HIS A 52 -16.87 14.44 37.19
C HIS A 52 -17.58 13.09 37.33
N GLY A 53 -18.77 13.06 37.91
CA GLY A 53 -19.56 11.82 38.09
C GLY A 53 -19.18 10.93 39.27
N ALA A 54 -18.29 11.38 40.17
CA ALA A 54 -17.77 10.59 41.30
C ALA A 54 -18.27 11.06 42.69
N ASP A 55 -19.36 11.82 42.75
CA ASP A 55 -19.81 12.49 43.98
C ASP A 55 -20.25 11.48 45.06
N GLY A 56 -19.65 11.57 46.26
CA GLY A 56 -19.98 10.74 47.42
C GLY A 56 -19.46 9.29 47.38
N VAL A 57 -18.56 8.96 46.44
CA VAL A 57 -18.02 7.60 46.28
C VAL A 57 -16.53 7.57 46.66
N GLN A 58 -16.08 6.47 47.28
CA GLN A 58 -14.68 6.28 47.65
C GLN A 58 -13.85 5.56 46.59
N SER A 59 -14.49 4.93 45.60
CA SER A 59 -13.85 4.17 44.52
C SER A 59 -14.70 4.23 43.26
N VAL A 60 -14.05 4.43 42.12
CA VAL A 60 -14.63 4.49 40.78
C VAL A 60 -13.84 3.58 39.86
N ASP A 61 -14.54 2.79 39.07
CA ASP A 61 -14.00 2.00 37.96
C ASP A 61 -14.36 2.70 36.65
N VAL A 62 -13.40 3.42 36.06
CA VAL A 62 -13.67 4.28 34.89
C VAL A 62 -14.16 3.48 33.67
N PHE A 63 -14.02 2.15 33.67
CA PHE A 63 -14.54 1.27 32.61
C PHE A 63 -16.04 0.97 32.76
N LYS A 64 -16.61 1.17 33.95
CA LYS A 64 -18.00 0.81 34.29
C LYS A 64 -18.85 2.01 34.66
N ASP A 65 -18.22 3.01 35.26
CA ASP A 65 -18.87 4.20 35.77
C ASP A 65 -18.77 5.33 34.74
N ASP A 66 -19.85 6.11 34.60
CA ASP A 66 -19.89 7.29 33.73
C ASP A 66 -19.18 8.46 34.40
N VAL A 67 -17.87 8.53 34.22
CA VAL A 67 -16.99 9.53 34.83
C VAL A 67 -16.12 10.19 33.79
N GLU A 68 -15.74 11.44 34.07
CA GLU A 68 -14.75 12.16 33.28
C GLU A 68 -13.60 12.59 34.19
N VAL A 69 -12.37 12.48 33.69
CA VAL A 69 -11.16 12.85 34.43
C VAL A 69 -10.39 13.88 33.62
N GLU A 70 -10.14 15.03 34.24
CA GLU A 70 -9.27 16.07 33.72
C GLU A 70 -8.06 16.21 34.63
N ARG A 71 -6.92 16.62 34.05
CA ARG A 71 -5.74 17.00 34.82
C ARG A 71 -5.39 18.45 34.63
N ARG A 72 -4.92 19.10 35.69
CA ARG A 72 -4.44 20.47 35.65
C ARG A 72 -3.01 20.51 35.13
N TYR A 73 -2.74 21.42 34.22
CA TYR A 73 -1.38 21.83 33.88
C TYR A 73 -1.37 23.35 33.69
N GLU A 74 -0.51 24.04 34.46
CA GLU A 74 -0.56 25.50 34.61
C GLU A 74 -2.02 25.96 34.90
N ASP A 75 -2.59 26.78 34.03
CA ASP A 75 -3.92 27.35 34.21
C ASP A 75 -5.04 26.62 33.45
N GLU A 76 -4.74 25.46 32.87
CA GLU A 76 -5.64 24.73 31.98
C GLU A 76 -5.96 23.33 32.48
N TRP A 77 -7.17 22.86 32.17
CA TRP A 77 -7.61 21.49 32.40
C TRP A 77 -7.53 20.72 31.08
N VAL A 78 -6.87 19.56 31.12
CA VAL A 78 -6.64 18.70 29.95
C VAL A 78 -7.41 17.40 30.15
N PRO A 79 -8.29 17.00 29.22
CA PRO A 79 -9.04 15.75 29.32
C PRO A 79 -8.14 14.51 29.29
N VAL A 80 -8.28 13.65 30.30
CA VAL A 80 -7.57 12.38 30.46
C VAL A 80 -8.49 11.19 30.16
N TRP A 81 -9.71 11.23 30.70
CA TRP A 81 -10.75 10.22 30.51
C TRP A 81 -12.09 10.90 30.21
N PRO A 82 -12.93 10.40 29.28
CA PRO A 82 -12.73 9.21 28.43
C PRO A 82 -11.53 9.36 27.48
N PRO A 83 -10.97 8.24 26.97
CA PRO A 83 -9.84 8.27 26.05
C PRO A 83 -10.21 8.99 24.74
N PHE A 84 -9.21 9.35 23.95
CA PHE A 84 -9.47 9.97 22.65
C PHE A 84 -10.20 9.01 21.72
N GLU A 85 -11.20 9.54 21.02
CA GLU A 85 -11.99 8.85 20.02
C GLU A 85 -12.43 9.84 18.95
N MET A 86 -12.42 9.40 17.70
CA MET A 86 -12.86 10.18 16.55
C MET A 86 -13.38 9.23 15.47
N GLU A 87 -14.59 9.49 14.97
CA GLU A 87 -15.05 8.90 13.73
C GLU A 87 -14.65 9.75 12.53
N THR A 88 -14.33 9.10 11.41
CA THR A 88 -14.07 9.75 10.14
C THR A 88 -14.51 8.86 9.00
N GLU A 89 -14.94 9.49 7.91
CA GLU A 89 -15.26 8.81 6.67
C GLU A 89 -14.11 8.98 5.68
N VAL A 90 -13.76 7.90 5.00
CA VAL A 90 -12.80 7.90 3.91
C VAL A 90 -13.50 7.40 2.66
N GLU A 91 -13.81 8.35 1.78
CA GLU A 91 -14.43 8.05 0.50
C GLU A 91 -13.37 7.53 -0.49
N LYS A 92 -13.57 6.31 -0.97
CA LYS A 92 -12.81 5.73 -2.07
C LYS A 92 -13.43 6.18 -3.38
N ARG A 93 -12.79 7.11 -4.08
CA ARG A 93 -13.26 7.61 -5.38
C ARG A 93 -12.66 6.82 -6.53
N ASP A 94 -13.42 6.63 -7.61
CA ASP A 94 -12.89 6.20 -8.90
C ASP A 94 -12.15 7.34 -9.62
N THR A 95 -11.60 7.03 -10.80
CA THR A 95 -10.92 7.97 -11.69
C THR A 95 -11.81 9.09 -12.22
N LEU A 96 -13.14 8.92 -12.22
CA LEU A 96 -14.13 9.94 -12.58
C LEU A 96 -14.58 10.77 -11.37
N GLY A 97 -13.99 10.53 -10.19
CA GLY A 97 -14.31 11.23 -8.95
C GLY A 97 -15.59 10.76 -8.27
N ARG A 98 -16.20 9.65 -8.71
CA ARG A 98 -17.41 9.06 -8.12
C ARG A 98 -17.06 8.18 -6.93
N GLY A 99 -17.83 8.24 -5.84
CA GLY A 99 -17.66 7.37 -4.68
C GLY A 99 -17.94 5.91 -5.02
N VAL A 100 -16.95 5.04 -4.81
CA VAL A 100 -17.02 3.58 -5.04
C VAL A 100 -17.33 2.83 -3.75
N TYR A 101 -16.72 3.26 -2.65
CA TYR A 101 -16.92 2.68 -1.33
C TYR A 101 -16.56 3.74 -0.29
N GLU A 102 -17.26 3.75 0.82
CA GLU A 102 -16.97 4.67 1.93
C GLU A 102 -16.56 3.85 3.14
N TYR A 103 -15.35 4.08 3.64
CA TYR A 103 -14.90 3.49 4.89
C TYR A 103 -15.36 4.39 6.04
N ARG A 104 -16.20 3.87 6.94
CA ARG A 104 -16.47 4.50 8.23
C ARG A 104 -15.46 4.00 9.23
N LEU A 105 -14.57 4.88 9.67
CA LEU A 105 -13.45 4.56 10.53
C LEU A 105 -13.65 5.15 11.92
N ARG A 106 -13.26 4.40 12.94
CA ARG A 106 -13.16 4.89 14.33
C ARG A 106 -11.72 4.85 14.80
N ALA A 107 -11.11 6.02 14.92
CA ALA A 107 -9.77 6.17 15.48
C ALA A 107 -9.88 6.43 16.98
N ARG A 108 -9.38 5.51 17.80
CA ARG A 108 -9.44 5.63 19.27
C ARG A 108 -8.17 5.17 19.94
N GLU A 109 -7.98 5.63 21.17
CA GLU A 109 -6.85 5.16 21.98
C GLU A 109 -6.99 3.67 22.32
N ALA A 110 -5.87 2.95 22.27
CA ALA A 110 -5.80 1.54 22.61
C ALA A 110 -5.75 1.35 24.13
N ILE A 111 -6.74 0.64 24.67
CA ILE A 111 -6.92 0.42 26.12
C ILE A 111 -7.30 -1.03 26.44
N TYR A 112 -7.82 -1.79 25.47
CA TYR A 112 -8.24 -3.17 25.65
C TYR A 112 -7.14 -4.14 25.22
N ARG A 113 -7.21 -5.39 25.67
CA ARG A 113 -6.17 -6.40 25.36
C ARG A 113 -6.14 -6.72 23.87
N GLU A 114 -7.32 -6.86 23.30
CA GLU A 114 -7.60 -7.14 21.90
C GLU A 114 -6.95 -6.07 21.00
N ASP A 115 -6.91 -4.80 21.44
CA ASP A 115 -6.27 -3.70 20.72
C ASP A 115 -4.77 -3.96 20.52
N PHE A 116 -4.08 -4.37 21.58
CA PHE A 116 -2.64 -4.62 21.49
C PHE A 116 -2.33 -5.93 20.79
N GLU A 117 -3.21 -6.94 20.86
CA GLU A 117 -3.09 -8.15 20.03
C GLU A 117 -3.22 -7.79 18.54
N ALA A 118 -4.18 -6.94 18.17
CA ALA A 118 -4.33 -6.42 16.81
C ALA A 118 -3.10 -5.58 16.37
N ILE A 119 -2.56 -4.73 17.24
CA ILE A 119 -1.32 -3.97 16.98
C ILE A 119 -0.15 -4.93 16.69
N VAL A 120 0.00 -6.00 17.48
CA VAL A 120 1.03 -7.01 17.25
C VAL A 120 0.85 -7.70 15.90
N GLY A 121 -0.38 -8.03 15.53
CA GLY A 121 -0.71 -8.58 14.20
C GLY A 121 -0.32 -7.63 13.07
N LEU A 122 -0.66 -6.34 13.19
CA LEU A 122 -0.33 -5.33 12.19
C LEU A 122 1.18 -5.07 12.07
N GLU A 123 1.92 -5.12 13.17
CA GLU A 123 3.37 -4.82 13.19
C GLU A 123 4.20 -5.86 12.42
N GLN A 124 3.64 -7.04 12.17
CA GLN A 124 4.24 -8.03 11.26
C GLN A 124 4.36 -7.50 9.82
N TYR A 125 3.49 -6.58 9.42
CA TYR A 125 3.49 -5.96 8.08
C TYR A 125 4.40 -4.73 7.97
N HIS A 126 5.07 -4.33 9.06
CA HIS A 126 5.94 -3.16 9.03
C HIS A 126 7.25 -3.46 8.28
N TYR A 127 7.60 -2.64 7.30
CA TYR A 127 8.74 -2.85 6.38
C TYR A 127 10.13 -3.01 7.04
N ALA A 128 10.27 -2.56 8.29
CA ALA A 128 11.51 -2.68 9.09
C ALA A 128 11.49 -3.85 10.08
N SER A 129 10.47 -4.70 10.07
CA SER A 129 10.38 -5.91 10.88
C SER A 129 11.14 -7.04 10.18
N ASP A 130 12.48 -6.99 10.21
CA ASP A 130 13.37 -8.04 9.66
C ASP A 130 13.18 -9.36 10.44
N LYS A 131 12.14 -10.16 10.17
CA LYS A 131 11.88 -11.48 10.83
C LYS A 131 12.06 -11.49 12.36
N ASP A 132 11.98 -10.31 12.98
CA ASP A 132 12.35 -10.08 14.35
C ASP A 132 11.11 -10.34 15.19
N VAL A 133 11.26 -11.04 16.31
CA VAL A 133 10.13 -11.23 17.20
C VAL A 133 9.70 -9.87 17.75
N VAL A 134 8.48 -9.44 17.46
CA VAL A 134 7.89 -8.14 17.78
C VAL A 134 7.25 -8.13 19.17
N ALA A 135 6.69 -9.24 19.63
CA ALA A 135 5.99 -9.32 20.90
C ALA A 135 6.68 -10.24 21.91
N VAL A 136 6.68 -9.81 23.17
CA VAL A 136 7.02 -10.66 24.31
C VAL A 136 5.75 -10.94 25.07
N TRP A 137 5.39 -12.22 25.13
CA TRP A 137 4.27 -12.75 25.88
C TRP A 137 4.76 -13.28 27.23
N GLY A 138 3.87 -13.36 28.21
CA GLY A 138 4.13 -13.87 29.54
C GLY A 138 3.10 -14.90 29.94
N CYS A 139 3.56 -16.05 30.42
CA CYS A 139 2.67 -17.01 31.07
C CYS A 139 2.35 -16.53 32.49
N ASN A 140 1.07 -16.46 32.83
CA ASN A 140 0.61 -16.02 34.15
C ASN A 140 0.71 -17.10 35.23
N GLU A 141 0.85 -18.37 34.85
CA GLU A 141 1.05 -19.49 35.79
C GLU A 141 2.52 -19.64 36.19
N CYS A 142 3.43 -19.85 35.22
CA CYS A 142 4.84 -20.11 35.51
C CYS A 142 5.76 -18.89 35.36
N GLY A 143 5.21 -17.73 34.95
CA GLY A 143 5.97 -16.49 34.78
C GLY A 143 6.90 -16.43 33.56
N ARG A 144 6.96 -17.49 32.75
CA ARG A 144 7.86 -17.60 31.58
C ARG A 144 7.56 -16.52 30.54
N SER A 145 8.60 -15.85 30.05
CA SER A 145 8.52 -14.97 28.88
C SER A 145 8.65 -15.77 27.58
N ILE A 146 7.75 -15.54 26.63
CA ILE A 146 7.69 -16.23 25.34
C ILE A 146 7.84 -15.17 24.24
N ARG A 147 8.79 -15.39 23.33
CA ARG A 147 9.04 -14.49 22.20
C ARG A 147 8.35 -15.07 20.97
N ALA A 148 7.26 -14.45 20.53
CA ALA A 148 6.49 -14.88 19.35
C ALA A 148 5.76 -13.69 18.70
N ASN A 149 5.56 -13.73 17.38
CA ASN A 149 4.79 -12.72 16.64
C ASN A 149 3.28 -12.95 16.69
N LEU A 150 2.87 -14.19 16.95
CA LEU A 150 1.50 -14.57 17.25
C LEU A 150 1.40 -14.96 18.72
N LYS A 151 0.22 -14.78 19.30
CA LYS A 151 -0.08 -15.27 20.64
C LYS A 151 0.08 -16.80 20.65
N PRO A 152 0.98 -17.36 21.48
CA PRO A 152 1.05 -18.80 21.63
C PRO A 152 -0.27 -19.32 22.24
N GLU A 153 -0.79 -20.44 21.74
CA GLU A 153 -1.98 -21.08 22.30
C GLU A 153 -1.69 -21.66 23.70
N GLU A 154 -0.49 -22.20 23.89
CA GLU A 154 -0.05 -22.80 25.14
C GLU A 154 1.38 -22.40 25.51
N CYS A 155 1.64 -22.33 26.81
CA CYS A 155 2.95 -22.03 27.34
C CYS A 155 3.89 -23.22 27.14
N PRO A 156 5.03 -23.07 26.44
CA PRO A 156 5.97 -24.16 26.17
C PRO A 156 6.68 -24.67 27.44
N GLY A 157 6.38 -24.11 28.61
CA GLY A 157 6.94 -24.54 29.89
C GLY A 157 6.01 -25.33 30.78
N CYS A 158 4.72 -25.00 30.76
CA CYS A 158 3.76 -25.57 31.70
C CYS A 158 2.43 -25.97 31.05
N GLY A 159 2.28 -25.79 29.72
CA GLY A 159 1.04 -26.09 29.00
C GLY A 159 -0.11 -25.11 29.23
N SER A 160 0.05 -24.12 30.11
CA SER A 160 -1.00 -23.12 30.38
C SER A 160 -1.39 -22.31 29.14
N SER A 161 -2.68 -22.14 28.93
CA SER A 161 -3.25 -21.18 27.97
C SER A 161 -3.34 -19.75 28.50
N ARG A 162 -3.00 -19.50 29.77
CA ARG A 162 -3.01 -18.17 30.40
C ARG A 162 -1.77 -17.37 30.01
N ILE A 163 -1.75 -16.91 28.77
CA ILE A 163 -0.64 -16.16 28.17
C ILE A 163 -1.11 -14.77 27.79
N GLU A 164 -0.39 -13.75 28.26
CA GLU A 164 -0.73 -12.35 28.05
C GLU A 164 0.44 -11.57 27.45
N LEU A 165 0.14 -10.52 26.69
CA LEU A 165 1.15 -9.64 26.13
C LEU A 165 1.83 -8.86 27.27
N ARG A 166 3.16 -8.94 27.35
CA ARG A 166 3.97 -8.16 28.31
C ARG A 166 4.45 -6.84 27.72
N THR A 167 4.98 -6.90 26.50
CA THR A 167 5.48 -5.70 25.82
C THR A 167 5.60 -5.91 24.32
N ILE A 168 5.40 -4.81 23.59
CA ILE A 168 5.71 -4.71 22.16
C ILE A 168 7.16 -4.20 22.06
N ARG A 169 8.06 -4.98 21.46
CA ARG A 169 9.47 -4.59 21.32
C ARG A 169 9.59 -3.25 20.62
N GLY A 170 10.51 -2.43 21.13
CA GLY A 170 10.75 -1.08 20.61
C GLY A 170 9.68 -0.06 20.98
N SER A 171 8.64 -0.43 21.74
CA SER A 171 7.84 0.52 22.49
C SER A 171 8.46 0.80 23.86
N LEU A 172 8.05 1.91 24.47
CA LEU A 172 8.47 2.31 25.81
C LEU A 172 7.27 2.27 26.74
N PRO A 173 7.48 2.18 28.08
CA PRO A 173 6.39 2.32 29.06
C PRO A 173 5.56 3.60 28.89
N ALA A 174 6.16 4.62 28.28
CA ALA A 174 5.57 5.94 28.03
C ALA A 174 4.92 6.06 26.63
N SER A 175 5.02 5.04 25.79
CA SER A 175 4.39 5.04 24.45
C SER A 175 2.88 5.01 24.57
N ARG A 176 2.19 5.82 23.76
CA ARG A 176 0.73 5.80 23.61
C ARG A 176 0.38 5.21 22.25
N PHE A 177 -0.71 4.47 22.17
CA PHE A 177 -1.16 3.75 20.98
C PHE A 177 -2.59 4.15 20.62
N MET A 178 -2.84 4.33 19.33
CA MET A 178 -4.17 4.56 18.76
C MET A 178 -4.44 3.49 17.71
N VAL A 179 -5.61 2.88 17.76
CA VAL A 179 -6.11 1.93 16.76
C VAL A 179 -7.12 2.63 15.86
N VAL A 180 -7.23 2.17 14.61
CA VAL A 180 -8.22 2.64 13.64
C VAL A 180 -9.07 1.44 13.24
N GLU A 181 -10.31 1.45 13.71
CA GLU A 181 -11.29 0.40 13.50
C GLU A 181 -12.14 0.68 12.26
N LEU A 182 -12.58 -0.38 11.58
CA LEU A 182 -13.54 -0.32 10.49
C LEU A 182 -14.95 -0.60 11.03
N LEU A 183 -15.84 0.39 10.96
CA LEU A 183 -17.20 0.30 11.53
C LEU A 183 -18.21 -0.37 10.60
N ASN A 184 -17.98 -0.28 9.29
CA ASN A 184 -18.86 -0.80 8.25
C ASN A 184 -18.19 -1.89 7.41
N GLY A 185 -17.30 -2.66 8.05
CA GLY A 185 -16.59 -3.76 7.42
C GLY A 185 -17.47 -4.98 7.22
N GLU A 186 -17.16 -5.74 6.18
CA GLU A 186 -17.74 -7.07 5.97
C GLU A 186 -17.11 -8.10 6.93
N GLU A 187 -17.76 -9.25 7.13
CA GLU A 187 -17.32 -10.29 8.09
C GLU A 187 -15.89 -10.81 7.87
N TYR A 188 -15.36 -10.69 6.65
CA TYR A 188 -14.00 -11.10 6.30
C TYR A 188 -12.95 -9.99 6.42
N GLU A 189 -13.37 -8.74 6.65
CA GLU A 189 -12.46 -7.60 6.80
C GLU A 189 -11.97 -7.52 8.25
N PRO A 190 -10.69 -7.14 8.49
CA PRO A 190 -10.19 -7.02 9.85
C PRO A 190 -10.83 -5.83 10.56
N ASP A 191 -11.21 -6.03 11.82
CA ASP A 191 -11.79 -4.98 12.66
C ASP A 191 -10.86 -3.76 12.81
N VAL A 192 -9.55 -4.01 12.95
CA VAL A 192 -8.53 -2.96 13.08
C VAL A 192 -7.68 -2.89 11.80
N LEU A 193 -7.83 -1.79 11.05
CA LEU A 193 -7.11 -1.58 9.79
C LEU A 193 -5.74 -0.94 9.95
N ALA A 194 -5.54 -0.16 11.01
CA ALA A 194 -4.30 0.57 11.21
C ALA A 194 -4.05 0.87 12.69
N TYR A 195 -2.80 1.18 13.01
CA TYR A 195 -2.44 1.75 14.30
C TYR A 195 -1.39 2.85 14.17
N VAL A 196 -1.39 3.77 15.13
CA VAL A 196 -0.41 4.85 15.26
C VAL A 196 0.20 4.80 16.66
N ARG A 197 1.51 4.99 16.74
CA ARG A 197 2.24 5.06 18.02
C ARG A 197 2.90 6.42 18.19
N VAL A 198 2.73 7.01 19.38
CA VAL A 198 3.38 8.26 19.78
C VAL A 198 4.36 7.99 20.93
N ASP A 199 5.63 8.37 20.76
CA ASP A 199 6.74 8.05 21.69
C ASP A 199 7.35 9.31 22.37
N PRO A 200 7.57 9.31 23.71
CA PRO A 200 8.16 10.45 24.45
C PRO A 200 9.64 10.47 24.84
N PRO A 201 10.58 9.64 24.38
CA PRO A 201 11.84 10.24 24.01
C PRO A 201 11.61 10.80 22.63
N ILE A 202 11.69 12.12 22.56
CA ILE A 202 12.03 12.74 21.28
C ILE A 202 13.55 12.54 21.17
N PRO A 203 14.04 11.59 20.36
CA PRO A 203 15.44 11.17 20.39
C PRO A 203 16.36 12.31 19.96
N LYS A 204 17.60 12.35 20.47
CA LYS A 204 18.59 13.34 20.04
C LYS A 204 18.73 13.29 18.51
N LEU A 205 18.54 14.42 17.86
CA LEU A 205 18.50 14.50 16.41
C LEU A 205 19.74 15.20 15.87
N ASN A 206 20.55 14.44 15.15
CA ASN A 206 21.69 14.95 14.40
C ASN A 206 21.33 14.99 12.91
N ARG A 207 21.94 15.90 12.16
CA ARG A 207 21.86 15.98 10.69
C ARG A 207 23.26 15.79 10.12
N ARG A 208 23.39 15.09 8.98
CA ARG A 208 24.64 15.04 8.21
C ARG A 208 24.50 15.98 7.00
N LEU A 209 25.43 16.90 6.83
CA LEU A 209 25.46 17.90 5.76
C LEU A 209 26.89 18.01 5.24
N ASP A 210 27.11 17.79 3.93
CA ASP A 210 28.40 17.97 3.27
C ASP A 210 29.57 17.30 4.02
N GLY A 211 29.36 16.07 4.51
CA GLY A 211 30.34 15.31 5.29
C GLY A 211 30.47 15.70 6.77
N LYS A 212 29.90 16.83 7.21
CA LYS A 212 29.89 17.29 8.62
C LYS A 212 28.62 16.84 9.35
N VAL A 213 28.74 16.57 10.64
CA VAL A 213 27.60 16.22 11.51
C VAL A 213 27.20 17.42 12.34
N GLU A 214 26.00 17.94 12.09
CA GLU A 214 25.37 18.94 12.93
C GLU A 214 24.58 18.28 14.06
N ARG A 215 25.08 18.43 15.28
CA ARG A 215 24.46 17.85 16.47
C ARG A 215 23.26 18.67 16.93
N ASN A 216 22.24 17.98 17.46
CA ASN A 216 21.03 18.56 18.05
C ASN A 216 20.37 19.63 17.17
N ILE A 217 20.28 19.38 15.87
CA ILE A 217 19.80 20.36 14.89
C ILE A 217 18.42 20.93 15.26
N ARG A 218 17.52 20.10 15.80
CA ARG A 218 16.19 20.53 16.25
C ARG A 218 16.24 21.64 17.31
N GLU A 219 17.19 21.56 18.25
CA GLU A 219 17.30 22.53 19.36
C GLU A 219 17.76 23.88 18.82
N LYS A 220 18.58 23.87 17.77
CA LYS A 220 19.00 25.08 17.06
C LYS A 220 17.86 25.76 16.31
N VAL A 221 16.90 24.98 15.80
CA VAL A 221 15.77 25.51 15.00
C VAL A 221 14.62 25.96 15.88
N PHE A 222 14.25 25.16 16.89
CA PHE A 222 13.02 25.37 17.64
C PHE A 222 13.22 25.89 19.06
N GLY A 223 14.42 25.75 19.63
CA GLY A 223 14.71 26.00 21.03
C GLY A 223 14.87 24.71 21.83
N LYS A 224 15.65 24.77 22.90
CA LYS A 224 15.92 23.61 23.77
C LYS A 224 14.71 23.28 24.65
N ASP A 225 13.97 24.30 25.09
CA ASP A 225 12.77 24.20 25.93
C ASP A 225 11.65 23.39 25.28
N TRP A 226 11.67 23.19 23.96
CA TRP A 226 10.63 22.40 23.29
C TRP A 226 10.83 20.89 23.44
N PHE A 227 12.04 20.45 23.72
CA PHE A 227 12.41 19.03 23.72
C PHE A 227 12.95 18.55 25.06
N HIS A 228 12.96 19.41 26.09
CA HIS A 228 13.50 19.09 27.39
C HIS A 228 12.66 19.71 28.50
N PRO A 229 12.46 19.00 29.63
CA PRO A 229 12.88 17.62 29.90
C PRO A 229 12.10 16.57 29.07
N THR A 230 12.81 15.60 28.47
CA THR A 230 12.21 14.47 27.71
C THR A 230 12.38 13.15 28.46
N PHE A 231 11.70 12.10 28.01
CA PHE A 231 11.83 10.76 28.60
C PHE A 231 13.21 10.19 28.28
N GLU A 232 14.15 10.33 29.21
CA GLU A 232 15.50 9.76 29.12
C GLU A 232 15.72 8.85 30.33
N PRO A 233 15.75 7.51 30.15
CA PRO A 233 16.09 6.57 31.21
C PRO A 233 17.46 6.89 31.80
N LYS A 234 17.52 7.35 33.06
CA LYS A 234 18.76 7.71 33.75
C LYS A 234 18.99 6.80 34.95
N ARG A 235 20.25 6.43 35.18
CA ARG A 235 20.66 5.61 36.33
C ARG A 235 20.30 6.32 37.63
N GLY A 236 19.60 5.63 38.53
CA GLY A 236 19.19 6.17 39.83
C GLY A 236 17.87 6.94 39.85
N LYS A 237 17.15 7.03 38.72
CA LYS A 237 15.76 7.54 38.68
C LYS A 237 14.79 6.42 38.35
N THR A 238 13.64 6.41 39.00
CA THR A 238 12.52 5.51 38.66
C THR A 238 11.84 5.97 37.38
N ILE A 239 11.01 5.11 36.77
CA ILE A 239 10.24 5.48 35.56
C ILE A 239 9.23 6.58 35.93
N GLU A 240 8.67 6.49 37.12
CA GLU A 240 7.74 7.44 37.74
C GLU A 240 8.39 8.82 37.86
N ASP A 241 9.63 8.90 38.38
CA ASP A 241 10.39 10.15 38.47
C ASP A 241 10.60 10.81 37.10
N ILE A 242 10.84 9.98 36.07
CA ILE A 242 11.07 10.47 34.71
C ILE A 242 9.76 10.99 34.13
N LEU A 243 8.66 10.23 34.20
CA LEU A 243 7.35 10.62 33.67
C LEU A 243 6.82 11.90 34.35
N SER A 244 7.01 12.02 35.67
CA SER A 244 6.67 13.23 36.43
C SER A 244 7.47 14.45 35.95
N ALA A 245 8.75 14.27 35.60
CA ALA A 245 9.59 15.36 35.10
C ALA A 245 9.38 15.67 33.61
N CYS A 246 9.00 14.70 32.76
CA CYS A 246 8.89 14.89 31.30
C CYS A 246 7.86 15.95 30.93
N ASP A 247 8.23 16.88 30.06
CA ASP A 247 7.38 18.00 29.67
C ASP A 247 7.83 18.61 28.33
N THR A 248 7.75 17.81 27.27
CA THR A 248 8.11 18.29 25.94
C THR A 248 6.98 19.08 25.30
N LYS A 249 7.31 20.11 24.51
CA LYS A 249 6.35 20.88 23.68
C LYS A 249 6.18 20.31 22.27
N ALA A 250 6.76 19.14 22.02
CA ALA A 250 6.62 18.42 20.76
C ALA A 250 6.10 17.01 21.02
N ALA A 251 5.58 16.35 19.98
CA ALA A 251 5.22 14.94 20.01
C ALA A 251 5.85 14.24 18.81
N ARG A 252 6.12 12.95 18.94
CA ARG A 252 6.71 12.15 17.86
C ARG A 252 5.77 11.03 17.47
N ILE A 253 5.26 11.07 16.24
CA ILE A 253 4.65 9.90 15.62
C ILE A 253 5.79 8.96 15.25
N ALA A 254 5.92 7.88 16.01
CA ALA A 254 7.01 6.92 15.88
C ALA A 254 6.68 5.80 14.91
N ARG A 255 5.40 5.43 14.80
CA ARG A 255 4.90 4.38 13.92
C ARG A 255 3.54 4.76 13.36
N VAL A 256 3.35 4.45 12.08
CA VAL A 256 2.06 4.44 11.40
C VAL A 256 2.06 3.16 10.59
N VAL A 257 1.16 2.23 10.92
CA VAL A 257 1.07 0.94 10.23
C VAL A 257 -0.36 0.77 9.77
N VAL A 258 -0.51 0.51 8.48
CA VAL A 258 -1.80 0.22 7.84
C VAL A 258 -1.70 -1.17 7.28
N HIS A 259 -2.77 -1.94 7.45
CA HIS A 259 -2.95 -3.26 6.87
C HIS A 259 -2.62 -3.21 5.36
N PRO A 260 -1.81 -4.15 4.83
CA PRO A 260 -1.28 -4.07 3.45
C PRO A 260 -2.33 -3.83 2.39
N GLU A 261 -3.51 -4.42 2.56
CA GLU A 261 -4.62 -4.30 1.61
C GLU A 261 -5.29 -2.92 1.61
N TYR A 262 -5.16 -2.13 2.68
CA TYR A 262 -5.86 -0.85 2.82
C TYR A 262 -4.92 0.36 2.71
N ARG A 263 -3.64 0.15 2.41
CA ARG A 263 -2.62 1.21 2.31
C ARG A 263 -2.95 2.26 1.24
N ALA A 264 -3.56 1.82 0.14
CA ALA A 264 -3.91 2.68 -1.00
C ALA A 264 -5.27 3.37 -0.83
N ASP A 265 -6.06 3.02 0.19
CA ASP A 265 -7.45 3.46 0.34
C ASP A 265 -7.59 4.71 1.22
N GLY A 266 -6.52 5.50 1.38
CA GLY A 266 -6.55 6.73 2.18
C GLY A 266 -6.57 6.50 3.71
N ILE A 267 -6.65 5.25 4.18
CA ILE A 267 -6.64 4.91 5.61
C ILE A 267 -5.42 5.49 6.32
N GLY A 268 -4.22 5.36 5.73
CA GLY A 268 -3.00 5.92 6.32
C GLY A 268 -3.05 7.44 6.51
N ARG A 269 -3.68 8.16 5.58
CA ARG A 269 -3.90 9.60 5.69
C ARG A 269 -4.84 9.91 6.87
N ALA A 270 -5.97 9.19 6.94
CA ALA A 270 -6.94 9.33 8.02
C ALA A 270 -6.32 9.00 9.39
N SER A 271 -5.51 7.95 9.49
CA SER A 271 -4.81 7.58 10.73
C SER A 271 -3.87 8.68 11.21
N VAL A 272 -3.07 9.27 10.31
CA VAL A 272 -2.17 10.37 10.69
C VAL A 272 -2.96 11.63 11.05
N GLN A 273 -4.05 11.93 10.35
CA GLN A 273 -4.92 13.07 10.67
C GLN A 273 -5.57 12.93 12.05
N ALA A 274 -6.09 11.74 12.39
CA ALA A 274 -6.61 11.43 13.72
C ALA A 274 -5.52 11.56 14.78
N ALA A 275 -4.30 11.09 14.51
CA ALA A 275 -3.19 11.22 15.45
C ALA A 275 -2.77 12.68 15.68
N VAL A 276 -2.82 13.53 14.66
CA VAL A 276 -2.57 14.98 14.81
C VAL A 276 -3.61 15.60 15.75
N ARG A 277 -4.89 15.23 15.58
CA ARG A 277 -5.99 15.70 16.45
C ARG A 277 -5.81 15.20 17.88
N TRP A 278 -5.53 13.91 18.04
CA TRP A 278 -5.25 13.28 19.33
C TRP A 278 -4.14 14.00 20.10
N VAL A 279 -3.00 14.28 19.44
CA VAL A 279 -1.89 15.03 20.04
C VAL A 279 -2.29 16.44 20.43
N LYS A 280 -3.05 17.14 19.58
CA LYS A 280 -3.46 18.51 19.84
C LYS A 280 -4.44 18.61 21.02
N GLU A 281 -5.45 17.75 21.04
CA GLU A 281 -6.53 17.80 22.03
C GLU A 281 -6.10 17.24 23.38
N ARG A 282 -5.36 16.12 23.38
CA ARG A 282 -4.98 15.42 24.61
C ARG A 282 -3.57 15.77 25.09
N ARG A 283 -2.81 16.55 24.32
CA ARG A 283 -1.41 16.92 24.61
C ARG A 283 -0.51 15.72 24.89
N ILE A 284 -0.83 14.59 24.26
CA ILE A 284 -0.11 13.34 24.44
C ILE A 284 1.32 13.45 23.89
N PRO A 285 2.25 12.63 24.40
CA PRO A 285 2.04 11.57 25.41
C PRO A 285 1.96 12.06 26.86
N GLU A 286 2.55 13.20 27.20
CA GLU A 286 2.66 13.65 28.59
C GLU A 286 1.38 14.25 29.16
N MET A 287 0.45 14.70 28.30
CA MET A 287 -0.77 15.43 28.64
C MET A 287 -0.50 16.77 29.40
N LYS A 288 0.70 17.35 29.21
CA LYS A 288 1.21 18.57 29.90
C LYS A 288 1.14 19.79 28.99
N SER A 289 2.28 20.46 28.76
CA SER A 289 2.43 21.61 27.89
C SER A 289 1.70 21.43 26.56
N GLU A 290 1.16 22.54 26.05
CA GLU A 290 0.64 22.58 24.70
C GLU A 290 1.70 22.10 23.70
N LYS A 291 1.27 21.26 22.75
CA LYS A 291 2.14 20.73 21.70
C LYS A 291 2.24 21.73 20.57
N HIS A 292 3.43 22.28 20.36
CA HIS A 292 3.72 23.22 19.28
C HIS A 292 4.05 22.51 17.96
N LEU A 293 4.53 21.26 18.01
CA LEU A 293 5.07 20.53 16.86
C LEU A 293 4.79 19.03 16.97
N ILE A 294 4.49 18.39 15.84
CA ILE A 294 4.54 16.93 15.70
C ILE A 294 5.66 16.58 14.73
N GLU A 295 6.53 15.65 15.08
CA GLU A 295 7.61 15.18 14.21
C GLU A 295 7.44 13.72 13.81
N VAL A 296 7.97 13.38 12.64
CA VAL A 296 8.09 12.02 12.15
C VAL A 296 9.43 11.81 11.44
N ILE A 297 10.01 10.62 11.63
CA ILE A 297 11.18 10.16 10.87
C ILE A 297 10.74 8.95 10.05
N ALA A 298 10.54 9.13 8.75
CA ALA A 298 9.95 8.09 7.90
C ALA A 298 10.65 7.99 6.55
N GLN A 299 11.28 6.85 6.27
CA GLN A 299 11.89 6.58 4.95
C GLN A 299 10.84 6.53 3.84
N MET A 300 9.65 6.01 4.16
CA MET A 300 8.52 5.91 3.23
C MET A 300 8.01 7.27 2.74
N ALA A 301 8.29 8.37 3.46
CA ALA A 301 7.89 9.71 3.01
C ALA A 301 8.56 10.15 1.69
N ARG A 302 9.63 9.46 1.25
CA ARG A 302 10.23 9.68 -0.09
C ARG A 302 9.39 9.13 -1.23
N TYR A 303 8.58 8.11 -0.94
CA TYR A 303 7.87 7.32 -1.95
C TYR A 303 6.35 7.49 -1.87
N HIS A 304 5.84 8.03 -0.76
CA HIS A 304 4.41 8.21 -0.57
C HIS A 304 4.11 9.53 0.18
N PRO A 305 3.17 10.36 -0.31
CA PRO A 305 2.86 11.67 0.28
C PRO A 305 1.94 11.61 1.51
N ILE A 306 1.85 10.49 2.25
CA ILE A 306 0.90 10.35 3.39
C ILE A 306 1.04 11.52 4.36
N PHE A 307 2.27 11.81 4.80
CA PHE A 307 2.53 12.89 5.77
C PHE A 307 2.32 14.29 5.17
N GLU A 308 2.75 14.51 3.93
CA GLU A 308 2.58 15.81 3.26
C GLU A 308 1.11 16.15 3.03
N SER A 309 0.29 15.14 2.71
CA SER A 309 -1.16 15.30 2.50
C SER A 309 -1.94 15.72 3.76
N VAL A 310 -1.32 15.60 4.94
CA VAL A 310 -1.85 16.06 6.24
C VAL A 310 -1.06 17.24 6.82
N GLY A 311 -0.25 17.89 5.97
CA GLY A 311 0.42 19.15 6.24
C GLY A 311 1.77 19.03 6.95
N PHE A 312 2.37 17.83 7.01
CA PHE A 312 3.77 17.74 7.40
C PHE A 312 4.64 18.32 6.29
N VAL A 313 5.72 18.97 6.69
CA VAL A 313 6.72 19.52 5.78
C VAL A 313 8.07 18.88 6.06
N TYR A 314 8.76 18.53 4.99
CA TYR A 314 10.11 18.01 5.07
C TYR A 314 11.11 19.14 5.32
N LEU A 315 12.01 18.92 6.29
CA LEU A 315 13.04 19.91 6.62
C LEU A 315 14.45 19.45 6.26
N TRP A 316 14.82 18.22 6.63
CA TRP A 316 16.16 17.66 6.37
C TRP A 316 16.19 16.14 6.55
N ASP A 317 17.31 15.53 6.19
CA ASP A 317 17.63 14.14 6.54
C ASP A 317 18.38 14.05 7.86
N THR A 318 18.05 13.03 8.67
CA THR A 318 18.79 12.72 9.89
C THR A 318 20.24 12.31 9.57
N GLY A 319 21.08 12.21 10.60
CA GLY A 319 22.46 11.73 10.45
C GLY A 319 22.57 10.34 9.84
N SER A 320 21.50 9.54 9.88
CA SER A 320 21.40 8.22 9.24
C SER A 320 20.72 8.24 7.87
N GLY A 321 20.47 9.43 7.29
CA GLY A 321 19.88 9.59 5.95
C GLY A 321 18.36 9.41 5.89
N ARG A 322 17.69 9.32 7.04
CA ARG A 322 16.23 9.16 7.09
C ARG A 322 15.54 10.53 7.03
N PRO A 323 14.45 10.69 6.26
CA PRO A 323 13.74 11.96 6.21
C PRO A 323 13.16 12.37 7.56
N TYR A 324 13.34 13.64 7.92
CA TYR A 324 12.70 14.29 9.06
C TYR A 324 11.64 15.27 8.57
N LEU A 325 10.39 15.01 8.95
CA LEU A 325 9.24 15.85 8.62
C LEU A 325 8.57 16.35 9.89
N VAL A 326 7.99 17.54 9.82
CA VAL A 326 7.28 18.14 10.95
C VAL A 326 5.94 18.73 10.55
N ARG A 327 4.97 18.65 11.45
CA ARG A 327 3.69 19.36 11.38
C ARG A 327 3.69 20.44 12.46
N PRO A 328 3.79 21.74 12.09
CA PRO A 328 3.63 22.81 13.05
C PRO A 328 2.16 22.89 13.50
N LEU A 329 1.93 22.96 14.81
CA LEU A 329 0.61 23.08 15.43
C LEU A 329 0.32 24.52 15.89
N SER A 330 1.35 25.26 16.32
CA SER A 330 1.25 26.66 16.76
C SER A 330 1.76 27.65 15.70
N GLU A 331 1.34 28.92 15.80
CA GLU A 331 1.87 29.99 14.94
C GLU A 331 3.39 30.19 15.10
N ASP A 332 3.90 30.03 16.33
CA ASP A 332 5.34 30.13 16.56
C ASP A 332 6.11 29.03 15.81
N ALA A 333 5.60 27.80 15.83
CA ALA A 333 6.15 26.69 15.05
C ALA A 333 6.10 26.96 13.56
N LYS A 334 4.95 27.45 13.03
CA LYS A 334 4.81 27.79 11.61
C LYS A 334 5.83 28.83 11.17
N ARG A 335 6.06 29.88 11.97
CA ARG A 335 7.07 30.92 11.68
C ARG A 335 8.49 30.34 11.69
N LYS A 336 8.85 29.55 12.70
CA LYS A 336 10.18 28.90 12.81
C LYS A 336 10.45 27.96 11.63
N VAL A 337 9.48 27.10 11.28
CA VAL A 337 9.54 26.21 10.13
C VAL A 337 9.69 26.98 8.82
N SER A 338 8.85 27.99 8.60
CA SER A 338 8.87 28.80 7.36
C SER A 338 10.18 29.57 7.20
N ARG A 339 10.71 30.11 8.30
CA ARG A 339 12.03 30.76 8.32
C ARG A 339 13.11 29.75 7.95
N PHE A 340 13.11 28.58 8.58
CA PHE A 340 14.10 27.54 8.33
C PHE A 340 14.11 27.08 6.87
N ILE A 341 12.93 26.82 6.27
CA ILE A 341 12.81 26.45 4.85
C ILE A 341 13.43 27.51 3.93
N LYS A 342 13.32 28.80 4.27
CA LYS A 342 13.90 29.90 3.47
C LYS A 342 15.40 30.06 3.65
N THR A 343 15.91 29.82 4.87
CA THR A 343 17.30 30.13 5.23
C THR A 343 18.25 28.95 5.08
N ASP A 344 17.78 27.71 5.26
CA ASP A 344 18.63 26.52 5.21
C ASP A 344 18.86 26.04 3.77
N LYS A 345 20.12 25.68 3.48
CA LYS A 345 20.58 25.28 2.14
C LYS A 345 19.79 24.08 1.58
N ILE A 346 19.57 23.03 2.38
CA ILE A 346 18.85 21.83 1.93
C ILE A 346 17.35 22.09 1.93
N ALA A 347 16.81 22.64 3.02
CA ALA A 347 15.38 22.83 3.14
C ALA A 347 14.81 23.71 2.02
N ARG A 348 15.58 24.72 1.58
CA ARG A 348 15.22 25.61 0.47
C ARG A 348 15.09 24.88 -0.88
N GLN A 349 15.90 23.87 -1.15
CA GLN A 349 15.85 23.11 -2.41
C GLN A 349 14.54 22.31 -2.55
N HIS A 350 14.07 21.78 -1.42
CA HIS A 350 12.85 20.98 -1.38
C HIS A 350 11.58 21.82 -1.18
N GLY A 351 11.69 23.01 -0.58
CA GLY A 351 10.56 23.90 -0.35
C GLY A 351 9.51 23.32 0.60
N GLY A 352 9.92 22.43 1.50
CA GLY A 352 9.02 21.70 2.41
C GLY A 352 8.39 20.43 1.82
N ARG A 353 8.61 20.11 0.54
CA ARG A 353 8.10 18.90 -0.13
C ARG A 353 9.22 17.92 -0.45
N LEU A 354 9.11 16.71 0.07
CA LEU A 354 10.01 15.59 -0.17
C LEU A 354 9.51 14.69 -1.28
N TYR A 355 8.25 14.27 -1.22
CA TYR A 355 7.64 13.45 -2.25
C TYR A 355 7.41 14.30 -3.50
N ARG A 356 7.94 13.82 -4.61
CA ARG A 356 7.62 14.29 -5.96
C ARG A 356 7.53 13.03 -6.79
N SER A 357 6.41 12.83 -7.48
CA SER A 357 6.34 11.70 -8.40
C SER A 357 7.51 11.80 -9.38
N ARG A 358 8.20 10.68 -9.55
CA ARG A 358 9.32 10.56 -10.47
C ARG A 358 8.95 9.75 -11.70
N LEU A 359 7.69 9.36 -11.86
CA LEU A 359 7.24 8.63 -13.03
C LEU A 359 7.56 9.38 -14.32
N ARG A 360 7.40 10.71 -14.33
CA ARG A 360 7.79 11.55 -15.47
C ARG A 360 9.27 11.48 -15.85
N LYS A 361 10.15 10.93 -15.00
CA LYS A 361 11.55 10.66 -15.36
C LYS A 361 11.72 9.48 -16.31
N LEU A 362 10.68 8.66 -16.51
CA LEU A 362 10.68 7.64 -17.56
C LEU A 362 10.71 8.26 -18.96
N GLU A 363 10.40 9.57 -19.09
CA GLU A 363 10.46 10.33 -20.35
C GLU A 363 9.76 9.60 -21.51
N VAL A 364 8.57 9.06 -21.25
CA VAL A 364 7.76 8.37 -22.27
C VAL A 364 7.26 9.40 -23.28
N GLU A 365 7.67 9.26 -24.54
CA GLU A 365 7.15 10.06 -25.64
C GLU A 365 5.79 9.49 -26.10
N PRO A 366 4.71 10.29 -26.08
CA PRO A 366 3.40 9.83 -26.55
C PRO A 366 3.45 9.41 -28.02
N LEU A 367 2.50 8.57 -28.45
CA LEU A 367 2.36 8.22 -29.87
C LEU A 367 2.19 9.48 -30.74
N ASP A 368 2.95 9.58 -31.83
CA ASP A 368 2.91 10.74 -32.76
C ASP A 368 1.58 10.86 -33.53
N GLY A 369 0.73 9.85 -33.42
CA GLY A 369 -0.56 9.83 -34.06
C GLY A 369 -1.40 8.63 -33.69
N PRO A 370 -2.59 8.51 -34.28
CA PRO A 370 -3.53 7.46 -33.94
C PRO A 370 -3.14 6.11 -34.55
N ILE A 371 -3.49 5.05 -33.84
CA ILE A 371 -3.54 3.69 -34.39
C ILE A 371 -4.76 3.59 -35.30
N LYS A 372 -4.56 3.13 -36.54
CA LYS A 372 -5.62 3.05 -37.56
C LYS A 372 -5.80 1.61 -38.03
N VAL A 373 -6.98 1.06 -37.78
CA VAL A 373 -7.44 -0.23 -38.33
C VAL A 373 -8.45 0.06 -39.43
N LYS A 374 -8.19 -0.39 -40.66
CA LYS A 374 -9.05 -0.14 -41.83
C LYS A 374 -9.43 -1.42 -42.55
N ARG A 375 -10.74 -1.68 -42.65
CA ARG A 375 -11.35 -2.83 -43.34
C ARG A 375 -10.66 -4.14 -42.99
N LEU A 376 -10.41 -4.37 -41.71
CA LEU A 376 -9.65 -5.50 -41.21
C LEU A 376 -10.50 -6.77 -41.25
N HIS A 377 -9.98 -7.80 -41.90
CA HIS A 377 -10.56 -9.15 -41.91
C HIS A 377 -9.56 -10.18 -41.41
N LYS A 378 -10.04 -11.07 -40.54
CA LYS A 378 -9.32 -12.27 -40.11
C LYS A 378 -10.27 -13.45 -40.06
N MET A 379 -9.91 -14.53 -40.74
CA MET A 379 -10.68 -15.75 -40.87
C MET A 379 -9.81 -16.94 -40.48
N PHE A 380 -10.36 -17.79 -39.61
CA PHE A 380 -9.75 -19.07 -39.30
C PHE A 380 -10.49 -20.17 -40.06
N SER A 381 -9.73 -21.11 -40.61
CA SER A 381 -10.28 -22.28 -41.27
C SER A 381 -9.85 -23.55 -40.56
N THR A 382 -10.82 -24.34 -40.12
CA THR A 382 -10.58 -25.69 -39.59
C THR A 382 -10.98 -26.69 -40.65
N GLU A 383 -10.05 -27.58 -41.02
CA GLU A 383 -10.35 -28.73 -41.85
C GLU A 383 -10.67 -29.92 -40.93
N LEU A 384 -11.93 -30.35 -40.97
CA LEU A 384 -12.37 -31.59 -40.35
C LEU A 384 -12.26 -32.68 -41.41
N ASP A 385 -11.35 -33.63 -41.18
CA ASP A 385 -11.24 -34.84 -41.96
C ASP A 385 -11.60 -36.08 -41.12
N VAL A 386 -11.81 -37.20 -41.81
CA VAL A 386 -12.11 -38.48 -41.16
C VAL A 386 -10.85 -39.25 -40.75
N LYS A 387 -9.65 -38.66 -40.87
CA LYS A 387 -8.39 -39.34 -40.57
C LYS A 387 -8.20 -39.44 -39.06
N GLY A 388 -7.96 -40.65 -38.56
CA GLY A 388 -7.77 -40.92 -37.14
C GLY A 388 -9.05 -41.30 -36.37
N LEU A 389 -10.22 -41.32 -37.02
CA LEU A 389 -11.44 -41.88 -36.45
C LEU A 389 -11.48 -43.43 -36.58
N PRO A 390 -12.17 -44.14 -35.67
CA PRO A 390 -12.39 -45.59 -35.81
C PRO A 390 -13.04 -45.92 -37.16
N LYS A 391 -12.61 -47.03 -37.80
CA LYS A 391 -13.04 -47.42 -39.16
C LYS A 391 -14.56 -47.47 -39.34
N ASP A 392 -15.28 -47.81 -38.27
CA ASP A 392 -16.74 -47.96 -38.28
C ASP A 392 -17.43 -46.58 -38.34
N VAL A 393 -16.85 -45.57 -37.68
CA VAL A 393 -17.30 -44.17 -37.71
C VAL A 393 -16.98 -43.55 -39.07
N VAL A 394 -15.80 -43.84 -39.63
CA VAL A 394 -15.41 -43.38 -40.98
C VAL A 394 -16.41 -43.90 -42.01
N LYS A 395 -16.69 -45.22 -42.04
CA LYS A 395 -17.67 -45.81 -42.97
C LYS A 395 -19.07 -45.21 -42.82
N LEU A 396 -19.51 -44.92 -41.59
CA LEU A 396 -20.80 -44.29 -41.33
C LEU A 396 -20.84 -42.87 -41.91
N LEU A 397 -19.83 -42.05 -41.62
CA LEU A 397 -19.72 -40.67 -42.13
C LEU A 397 -19.58 -40.64 -43.66
N GLU A 398 -18.82 -41.57 -44.26
CA GLU A 398 -18.71 -41.76 -45.71
C GLU A 398 -20.05 -42.12 -46.35
N ALA A 399 -20.83 -43.01 -45.72
CA ALA A 399 -22.17 -43.38 -46.20
C ALA A 399 -23.16 -42.20 -46.18
N PHE A 400 -22.93 -41.19 -45.34
CA PHE A 400 -23.66 -39.92 -45.33
C PHE A 400 -23.00 -38.82 -46.18
N GLY A 401 -21.95 -39.14 -46.95
CA GLY A 401 -21.26 -38.20 -47.83
C GLY A 401 -20.32 -37.21 -47.14
N VAL A 402 -19.98 -37.45 -45.87
CA VAL A 402 -19.11 -36.58 -45.06
C VAL A 402 -17.66 -37.08 -45.16
N LEU A 403 -16.94 -36.60 -46.19
CA LEU A 403 -15.55 -36.98 -46.46
C LEU A 403 -14.53 -35.95 -45.95
N HIS A 404 -14.83 -34.67 -46.14
CA HIS A 404 -13.97 -33.55 -45.75
C HIS A 404 -14.83 -32.29 -45.61
N ARG A 405 -14.72 -31.58 -44.48
CA ARG A 405 -15.44 -30.32 -44.26
C ARG A 405 -14.46 -29.23 -43.85
N LYS A 406 -14.35 -28.20 -44.67
CA LYS A 406 -13.66 -26.96 -44.32
C LYS A 406 -14.65 -25.99 -43.68
N ILE A 407 -14.50 -25.74 -42.38
CA ILE A 407 -15.27 -24.73 -41.66
C ILE A 407 -14.44 -23.45 -41.66
N GLN A 408 -15.00 -22.38 -42.23
CA GLN A 408 -14.38 -21.05 -42.23
C GLN A 408 -15.19 -20.13 -41.33
N GLN A 409 -14.55 -19.56 -40.31
CA GLN A 409 -15.17 -18.66 -39.36
C GLN A 409 -14.40 -17.34 -39.35
N TYR A 410 -15.10 -16.24 -39.62
CA TYR A 410 -14.54 -14.91 -39.45
C TYR A 410 -14.38 -14.62 -37.96
N ALA A 411 -13.14 -14.41 -37.53
CA ALA A 411 -12.85 -13.82 -36.23
C ALA A 411 -13.03 -12.30 -36.26
N LEU A 412 -12.71 -11.67 -37.40
CA LEU A 412 -12.90 -10.24 -37.65
C LEU A 412 -13.37 -10.04 -39.10
N GLN A 413 -14.37 -9.18 -39.30
CA GLN A 413 -14.97 -8.90 -40.59
C GLN A 413 -15.23 -7.41 -40.74
N ASP A 414 -14.52 -6.78 -41.69
CA ASP A 414 -14.62 -5.35 -42.04
C ASP A 414 -14.50 -4.39 -40.84
N VAL A 415 -13.54 -4.69 -39.96
CA VAL A 415 -13.35 -3.90 -38.74
C VAL A 415 -12.64 -2.58 -39.08
N ASN A 416 -13.22 -1.48 -38.61
CA ASN A 416 -12.65 -0.14 -38.69
C ASN A 416 -12.57 0.43 -37.27
N LEU A 417 -11.36 0.79 -36.83
CA LEU A 417 -11.11 1.28 -35.47
C LEU A 417 -10.01 2.35 -35.52
N ARG A 418 -10.17 3.36 -34.67
CA ARG A 418 -9.19 4.44 -34.50
C ARG A 418 -8.98 4.69 -33.02
N ILE A 419 -7.72 4.66 -32.59
CA ILE A 419 -7.31 4.90 -31.21
C ILE A 419 -6.37 6.10 -31.21
N GLU A 420 -6.71 7.15 -30.47
CA GLU A 420 -5.91 8.36 -30.37
C GLU A 420 -4.77 8.17 -29.34
N PRO A 421 -3.66 8.93 -29.45
CA PRO A 421 -2.59 8.90 -28.46
C PRO A 421 -3.09 9.16 -27.04
N GLY A 422 -2.64 8.34 -26.09
CA GLY A 422 -2.97 8.44 -24.67
C GLY A 422 -4.34 7.85 -24.29
N GLU A 423 -5.13 7.35 -25.26
CA GLU A 423 -6.41 6.70 -24.96
C GLU A 423 -6.20 5.36 -24.23
N LEU A 424 -6.99 5.16 -23.18
CA LEU A 424 -7.19 3.87 -22.54
C LEU A 424 -8.43 3.21 -23.15
N VAL A 425 -8.21 2.19 -23.96
CA VAL A 425 -9.23 1.42 -24.66
C VAL A 425 -9.43 0.07 -23.99
N VAL A 426 -10.68 -0.27 -23.69
CA VAL A 426 -11.02 -1.59 -23.14
C VAL A 426 -11.81 -2.40 -24.17
N VAL A 427 -11.34 -3.61 -24.46
CA VAL A 427 -11.93 -4.53 -25.43
C VAL A 427 -12.75 -5.60 -24.69
N VAL A 428 -14.05 -5.66 -24.96
CA VAL A 428 -15.02 -6.55 -24.31
C VAL A 428 -15.73 -7.45 -25.32
N GLY A 429 -16.29 -8.56 -24.85
CA GLY A 429 -17.04 -9.49 -25.69
C GLY A 429 -16.96 -10.94 -25.21
N PRO A 430 -17.83 -11.84 -25.72
CA PRO A 430 -17.86 -13.24 -25.32
C PRO A 430 -16.51 -13.97 -25.51
N SER A 431 -16.33 -15.10 -24.83
CA SER A 431 -15.20 -15.98 -25.10
C SER A 431 -15.22 -16.47 -26.55
N GLY A 432 -14.06 -16.52 -27.19
CA GLY A 432 -13.94 -16.88 -28.62
C GLY A 432 -14.45 -15.83 -29.61
N ALA A 433 -14.85 -14.63 -29.16
CA ALA A 433 -15.41 -13.60 -30.04
C ALA A 433 -14.40 -12.93 -31.00
N GLY A 434 -13.09 -13.10 -30.78
CA GLY A 434 -12.03 -12.47 -31.59
C GLY A 434 -11.30 -11.31 -30.90
N LYS A 435 -11.46 -11.10 -29.58
CA LYS A 435 -10.79 -10.04 -28.80
C LYS A 435 -9.26 -10.11 -28.90
N THR A 436 -8.68 -11.24 -28.52
CA THR A 436 -7.23 -11.51 -28.64
C THR A 436 -6.79 -11.42 -30.10
N THR A 437 -7.63 -11.85 -31.05
CA THR A 437 -7.34 -11.73 -32.48
C THR A 437 -7.20 -10.27 -32.91
N LEU A 438 -8.12 -9.38 -32.50
CA LEU A 438 -8.05 -7.94 -32.80
C LEU A 438 -6.74 -7.35 -32.31
N VAL A 439 -6.40 -7.63 -31.06
CA VAL A 439 -5.18 -7.13 -30.42
C VAL A 439 -3.92 -7.69 -31.10
N ARG A 440 -3.88 -8.98 -31.45
CA ARG A 440 -2.79 -9.57 -32.24
C ARG A 440 -2.62 -8.89 -33.60
N MET A 441 -3.70 -8.51 -34.29
CA MET A 441 -3.58 -7.78 -35.57
C MET A 441 -2.94 -6.40 -35.37
N ILE A 442 -3.20 -5.75 -34.23
CA ILE A 442 -2.60 -4.45 -33.89
C ILE A 442 -1.12 -4.61 -33.57
N MET A 443 -0.77 -5.54 -32.68
CA MET A 443 0.62 -5.86 -32.36
C MET A 443 1.40 -6.35 -33.59
N GLY A 444 0.72 -7.06 -34.49
CA GLY A 444 1.27 -7.58 -35.73
C GLY A 444 1.69 -6.52 -36.76
N ALA A 445 1.27 -5.27 -36.57
CA ALA A 445 1.72 -4.16 -37.38
C ALA A 445 3.05 -3.56 -36.89
N HIS A 446 3.56 -3.99 -35.73
CA HIS A 446 4.84 -3.55 -35.19
C HIS A 446 5.97 -4.49 -35.64
N GLU A 447 6.85 -4.02 -36.52
CA GLU A 447 7.83 -4.86 -37.21
C GLU A 447 8.83 -5.52 -36.26
N GLU A 448 9.42 -4.76 -35.34
CA GLU A 448 10.39 -5.28 -34.37
C GLU A 448 9.77 -6.31 -33.43
N PHE A 449 8.51 -6.08 -33.02
CA PHE A 449 7.77 -7.00 -32.17
C PHE A 449 7.58 -8.35 -32.89
N ILE A 450 7.20 -8.30 -34.16
CA ILE A 450 7.01 -9.51 -34.97
C ILE A 450 8.31 -10.25 -35.19
N GLU A 451 9.42 -9.54 -35.41
CA GLU A 451 10.74 -10.16 -35.51
C GLU A 451 11.16 -10.83 -34.18
N ASN A 452 10.84 -10.22 -33.04
CA ASN A 452 11.08 -10.82 -31.72
C ASN A 452 10.26 -12.10 -31.51
N VAL A 453 8.97 -12.07 -31.84
CA VAL A 453 8.09 -13.26 -31.80
C VAL A 453 8.63 -14.37 -32.71
N ARG A 454 9.00 -14.02 -33.96
CA ARG A 454 9.59 -14.96 -34.93
C ARG A 454 10.85 -15.61 -34.37
N ARG A 455 11.81 -14.82 -33.86
CA ARG A 455 13.07 -15.33 -33.29
C ARG A 455 12.82 -16.27 -32.10
N ARG A 456 11.88 -15.94 -31.23
CA ARG A 456 11.52 -16.78 -30.08
C ARG A 456 10.93 -18.13 -30.51
N ILE A 457 9.97 -18.13 -31.45
CA ILE A 457 9.39 -19.37 -31.98
C ILE A 457 10.47 -20.24 -32.62
N ILE A 458 11.37 -19.64 -33.42
CA ILE A 458 12.50 -20.37 -34.02
C ILE A 458 13.36 -21.01 -32.93
N ARG A 459 13.70 -20.29 -31.85
CA ARG A 459 14.50 -20.81 -30.74
C ARG A 459 13.83 -22.02 -30.07
N GLU A 460 12.53 -21.96 -29.82
CA GLU A 460 11.76 -23.05 -29.21
C GLU A 460 11.67 -24.29 -30.12
N LEU A 461 11.47 -24.08 -31.42
CA LEU A 461 11.39 -25.15 -32.42
C LEU A 461 12.77 -25.73 -32.80
N SER A 462 13.87 -25.05 -32.46
CA SER A 462 15.24 -25.47 -32.78
C SER A 462 15.81 -26.52 -31.83
N THR A 463 15.03 -27.01 -30.86
CA THR A 463 15.48 -28.11 -30.01
C THR A 463 15.78 -29.37 -30.84
N PRO A 464 16.78 -30.20 -30.48
CA PRO A 464 17.18 -31.37 -31.28
C PRO A 464 16.06 -32.38 -31.55
N VAL A 465 15.06 -32.44 -30.67
CA VAL A 465 13.90 -33.33 -30.82
C VAL A 465 12.92 -32.77 -31.84
N VAL A 466 12.52 -31.50 -31.69
CA VAL A 466 11.53 -30.86 -32.57
C VAL A 466 12.09 -30.65 -33.97
N SER A 467 13.33 -30.19 -34.09
CA SER A 467 13.98 -29.95 -35.38
C SER A 467 14.06 -31.23 -36.25
N ARG A 468 14.31 -32.40 -35.64
CA ARG A 468 14.30 -33.69 -36.34
C ARG A 468 12.90 -34.10 -36.81
N ALA A 469 11.89 -33.88 -35.98
CA ALA A 469 10.50 -34.15 -36.34
C ALA A 469 10.05 -33.26 -37.52
N LEU A 470 10.34 -31.96 -37.46
CA LEU A 470 10.03 -31.01 -38.55
C LEU A 470 10.71 -31.41 -39.86
N SER A 471 11.99 -31.78 -39.81
CA SER A 471 12.73 -32.24 -40.99
C SER A 471 12.09 -33.49 -41.61
N SER A 472 11.63 -34.44 -40.79
CA SER A 472 10.93 -35.64 -41.28
C SER A 472 9.56 -35.33 -41.92
N MET A 473 8.96 -34.20 -41.55
CA MET A 473 7.73 -33.66 -42.15
C MET A 473 8.00 -32.76 -43.36
N GLY A 474 9.27 -32.61 -43.79
CA GLY A 474 9.66 -31.80 -44.94
C GLY A 474 9.59 -30.29 -44.70
N THR A 475 9.75 -29.84 -43.45
CA THR A 475 9.77 -28.42 -43.10
C THR A 475 10.92 -28.09 -42.15
N ASN A 476 11.17 -26.80 -41.90
CA ASN A 476 12.18 -26.34 -40.94
C ASN A 476 11.58 -25.34 -39.93
N PRO A 477 12.25 -25.10 -38.78
CA PRO A 477 11.77 -24.17 -37.75
C PRO A 477 11.41 -22.77 -38.26
N LYS A 478 12.14 -22.24 -39.26
CA LYS A 478 11.90 -20.90 -39.82
C LYS A 478 10.60 -20.85 -40.62
N GLU A 479 10.37 -21.83 -41.49
CA GLU A 479 9.13 -21.93 -42.26
C GLU A 479 7.89 -22.06 -41.37
N VAL A 480 7.99 -22.87 -40.31
CA VAL A 480 6.91 -23.01 -39.33
C VAL A 480 6.68 -21.68 -38.60
N ALA A 481 7.74 -21.00 -38.16
CA ALA A 481 7.63 -19.71 -37.50
C ALA A 481 6.98 -18.65 -38.42
N ASP A 482 7.41 -18.55 -39.67
CA ASP A 482 6.83 -17.62 -40.65
C ASP A 482 5.35 -17.91 -40.91
N LYS A 483 4.98 -19.19 -41.00
CA LYS A 483 3.58 -19.61 -41.13
C LYS A 483 2.76 -19.23 -39.90
N LEU A 484 3.24 -19.52 -38.69
CA LEU A 484 2.54 -19.21 -37.44
C LEU A 484 2.37 -17.70 -37.24
N VAL A 485 3.43 -16.92 -37.47
CA VAL A 485 3.38 -15.44 -37.40
C VAL A 485 2.34 -14.89 -38.37
N LYS A 486 2.33 -15.37 -39.62
CA LYS A 486 1.33 -14.97 -40.62
C LYS A 486 -0.08 -15.35 -40.19
N GLU A 487 -0.28 -16.57 -39.70
CA GLU A 487 -1.58 -17.07 -39.26
C GLU A 487 -2.10 -16.33 -38.02
N MET A 488 -1.23 -15.95 -37.08
CA MET A 488 -1.64 -15.39 -35.79
C MET A 488 -1.70 -13.86 -35.77
N TYR A 489 -0.79 -13.18 -36.47
CA TYR A 489 -0.57 -11.73 -36.33
C TYR A 489 -0.83 -10.92 -37.60
N GLN A 490 -0.90 -11.57 -38.77
CA GLN A 490 -1.18 -10.85 -40.02
C GLN A 490 -2.65 -10.94 -40.42
N PRO A 491 -3.22 -9.86 -40.96
CA PRO A 491 -4.58 -9.85 -41.47
C PRO A 491 -4.70 -10.57 -42.81
N ASP A 492 -5.87 -11.13 -43.11
CA ASP A 492 -6.14 -11.70 -44.43
C ASP A 492 -6.50 -10.61 -45.45
N LYS A 493 -7.19 -9.55 -44.99
CA LYS A 493 -7.49 -8.33 -45.75
C LYS A 493 -7.49 -7.12 -44.82
N GLY A 494 -7.31 -5.94 -45.42
CA GLY A 494 -7.24 -4.68 -44.69
C GLY A 494 -5.83 -4.32 -44.27
N LYS A 495 -5.71 -3.26 -43.47
CA LYS A 495 -4.42 -2.78 -42.95
C LYS A 495 -4.59 -2.26 -41.54
N VAL A 496 -3.62 -2.57 -40.68
CA VAL A 496 -3.38 -1.85 -39.44
C VAL A 496 -2.15 -0.95 -39.62
N SER A 497 -2.21 0.28 -39.14
CA SER A 497 -1.12 1.25 -39.19
C SER A 497 -0.85 1.79 -37.80
N LEU A 498 0.41 1.67 -37.37
CA LEU A 498 0.94 2.23 -36.14
C LEU A 498 1.79 3.48 -36.48
N PRO A 499 1.89 4.46 -35.57
CA PRO A 499 2.90 5.52 -35.65
C PRO A 499 4.33 4.96 -35.67
N GLU A 500 5.27 5.70 -36.27
CA GLU A 500 6.66 5.25 -36.38
C GLU A 500 7.37 5.19 -35.02
N ASN A 501 7.04 6.08 -34.09
CA ASN A 501 7.59 6.13 -32.73
C ASN A 501 6.94 5.13 -31.75
N THR A 502 6.24 4.10 -32.25
CA THR A 502 5.56 3.14 -31.37
C THR A 502 6.56 2.28 -30.64
N GLU A 503 6.51 2.31 -29.30
CA GLU A 503 7.24 1.41 -28.39
C GLU A 503 6.21 0.51 -27.71
N LEU A 504 6.18 -0.77 -28.10
CA LEU A 504 5.15 -1.73 -27.71
C LEU A 504 5.61 -2.65 -26.57
N SER A 505 4.86 -2.68 -25.47
CA SER A 505 4.94 -3.73 -24.44
C SER A 505 3.61 -4.48 -24.35
N ALA A 506 3.65 -5.80 -24.25
CA ALA A 506 2.46 -6.65 -24.29
C ALA A 506 2.47 -7.79 -23.27
N MET A 507 1.29 -8.12 -22.76
CA MET A 507 1.05 -9.27 -21.89
C MET A 507 -0.18 -10.05 -22.38
N ILE A 508 0.06 -11.16 -23.06
CA ILE A 508 -0.93 -12.18 -23.44
C ILE A 508 -0.52 -13.50 -22.76
N PRO A 509 -1.27 -13.97 -21.74
CA PRO A 509 -0.88 -15.15 -20.94
C PRO A 509 -0.52 -16.37 -21.78
N GLY A 510 0.65 -16.96 -21.49
CA GLY A 510 1.14 -18.15 -22.20
C GLY A 510 1.58 -17.92 -23.66
N GLU A 511 1.45 -16.70 -24.17
CA GLU A 511 1.90 -16.32 -25.50
C GLU A 511 3.00 -15.27 -25.45
N VAL A 512 2.76 -14.09 -24.89
CA VAL A 512 3.74 -13.00 -24.80
C VAL A 512 3.67 -12.42 -23.40
N GLU A 513 4.78 -12.36 -22.69
CA GLU A 513 4.83 -11.76 -21.36
C GLU A 513 6.13 -10.95 -21.23
N PRO A 514 6.13 -9.88 -20.41
CA PRO A 514 7.36 -9.14 -20.11
C PRO A 514 8.43 -10.07 -19.55
N GLU A 515 9.65 -9.97 -20.09
CA GLU A 515 10.79 -10.74 -19.60
C GLU A 515 11.26 -10.15 -18.26
N ILE A 516 11.27 -11.00 -17.23
CA ILE A 516 11.73 -10.66 -15.89
C ILE A 516 12.88 -11.61 -15.56
N ASP A 517 14.04 -11.07 -15.17
CA ASP A 517 15.20 -11.89 -14.86
C ASP A 517 14.96 -12.71 -13.57
N PRO A 518 14.91 -14.06 -13.64
CA PRO A 518 14.65 -14.89 -12.48
C PRO A 518 15.83 -14.90 -11.49
N GLY A 519 17.02 -14.47 -11.92
CA GLY A 519 18.25 -14.45 -11.13
C GLY A 519 18.38 -13.27 -10.16
N VAL A 520 17.51 -12.25 -10.28
CA VAL A 520 17.56 -11.03 -9.48
C VAL A 520 16.27 -10.81 -8.69
N THR A 521 16.31 -9.86 -7.76
CA THR A 521 15.10 -9.44 -7.04
C THR A 521 14.23 -8.53 -7.91
N ILE A 522 12.92 -8.46 -7.64
CA ILE A 522 12.02 -7.64 -8.48
C ILE A 522 12.39 -6.15 -8.49
N ILE A 523 13.01 -5.63 -7.42
CA ILE A 523 13.47 -4.24 -7.40
C ILE A 523 14.71 -4.02 -8.26
N GLU A 524 15.62 -5.00 -8.31
CA GLU A 524 16.80 -4.97 -9.17
C GLU A 524 16.41 -5.09 -10.64
N ASP A 525 15.44 -5.96 -10.95
CA ASP A 525 14.86 -6.09 -12.29
C ASP A 525 14.30 -4.75 -12.77
N LEU A 526 13.39 -4.12 -12.01
CA LEU A 526 12.85 -2.81 -12.41
C LEU A 526 13.91 -1.70 -12.39
N TRP A 527 14.90 -1.75 -11.50
CA TRP A 527 16.00 -0.79 -11.52
C TRP A 527 16.83 -0.91 -12.80
N SER A 528 17.02 -2.12 -13.33
CA SER A 528 17.81 -2.35 -14.55
C SER A 528 17.22 -1.65 -15.78
N VAL A 529 15.89 -1.49 -15.84
CA VAL A 529 15.20 -0.77 -16.93
C VAL A 529 14.97 0.71 -16.62
N THR A 530 14.63 1.05 -15.39
CA THR A 530 14.32 2.44 -15.03
C THR A 530 15.56 3.30 -14.79
N GLY A 531 16.70 2.72 -14.44
CA GLY A 531 17.92 3.43 -14.03
C GLY A 531 17.81 4.21 -12.70
N ASP A 532 16.62 4.40 -12.13
CA ASP A 532 16.36 5.08 -10.85
C ASP A 532 15.56 4.19 -9.91
N VAL A 533 16.21 3.71 -8.84
CA VAL A 533 15.58 2.85 -7.82
C VAL A 533 14.32 3.47 -7.21
N ASN A 534 14.23 4.80 -7.16
CA ASN A 534 13.06 5.46 -6.61
C ASN A 534 11.87 5.38 -7.57
N VAL A 535 12.12 5.41 -8.88
CA VAL A 535 11.09 5.18 -9.91
C VAL A 535 10.63 3.73 -9.83
N ALA A 536 11.56 2.77 -9.75
CA ALA A 536 11.24 1.35 -9.57
C ALA A 536 10.35 1.10 -8.33
N VAL A 537 10.71 1.66 -7.16
CA VAL A 537 9.88 1.58 -5.95
C VAL A 537 8.51 2.24 -6.13
N GLU A 538 8.44 3.39 -6.81
CA GLU A 538 7.18 4.09 -7.06
C GLU A 538 6.24 3.25 -7.93
N ILE A 539 6.73 2.69 -9.05
CA ILE A 539 5.95 1.82 -9.94
C ILE A 539 5.49 0.57 -9.18
N LEU A 540 6.36 -0.10 -8.41
CA LEU A 540 5.96 -1.27 -7.61
C LEU A 540 4.83 -0.94 -6.61
N ASN A 541 4.97 0.16 -5.87
CA ASN A 541 3.95 0.62 -4.94
C ASN A 541 2.62 0.86 -5.67
N ARG A 542 2.66 1.56 -6.81
CA ARG A 542 1.46 1.86 -7.60
C ARG A 542 0.85 0.61 -8.24
N SER A 543 1.65 -0.37 -8.62
CA SER A 543 1.13 -1.68 -9.05
C SER A 543 0.63 -2.55 -7.88
N GLY A 544 0.59 -2.03 -6.65
CA GLY A 544 0.05 -2.72 -5.48
C GLY A 544 1.05 -3.62 -4.75
N ILE A 545 2.32 -3.61 -5.13
CA ILE A 545 3.41 -4.24 -4.38
C ILE A 545 3.96 -3.17 -3.43
N SER A 546 3.36 -3.02 -2.25
CA SER A 546 3.76 -1.98 -1.27
C SER A 546 4.60 -2.50 -0.10
N ASP A 547 4.81 -3.82 -0.03
CA ASP A 547 5.65 -4.43 0.98
C ASP A 547 7.10 -4.47 0.53
N ALA A 548 7.97 -3.77 1.26
CA ALA A 548 9.40 -3.73 0.95
C ALA A 548 10.09 -5.09 1.06
N VAL A 549 9.51 -6.05 1.79
CA VAL A 549 10.00 -7.44 1.82
C VAL A 549 9.84 -8.08 0.44
N LEU A 550 8.75 -7.77 -0.27
CA LEU A 550 8.52 -8.29 -1.62
C LEU A 550 9.53 -7.72 -2.62
N TYR A 551 10.00 -6.49 -2.44
CA TYR A 551 11.01 -5.87 -3.32
C TYR A 551 12.28 -6.72 -3.46
N ARG A 552 12.69 -7.36 -2.35
CA ARG A 552 13.88 -8.21 -2.28
C ARG A 552 13.59 -9.68 -2.58
N SER A 553 12.38 -10.01 -3.00
CA SER A 553 12.01 -11.38 -3.36
C SER A 553 12.32 -11.63 -4.84
N PRO A 554 12.90 -12.79 -5.17
CA PRO A 554 12.95 -13.24 -6.56
C PRO A 554 11.54 -13.44 -7.12
N TYR A 555 11.38 -13.16 -8.42
CA TYR A 555 10.09 -13.25 -9.11
C TYR A 555 9.40 -14.62 -8.95
N GLU A 556 10.16 -15.71 -8.98
CA GLU A 556 9.63 -17.07 -8.90
C GLU A 556 8.88 -17.36 -7.59
N ARG A 557 9.28 -16.72 -6.49
CA ARG A 557 8.71 -16.92 -5.14
C ARG A 557 7.40 -16.17 -4.92
N LEU A 558 6.99 -15.33 -5.86
CA LEU A 558 5.78 -14.54 -5.78
C LEU A 558 4.53 -15.39 -6.08
N SER A 559 3.41 -15.04 -5.45
CA SER A 559 2.10 -15.62 -5.79
C SER A 559 1.66 -15.22 -7.20
N PRO A 560 0.73 -15.94 -7.85
CA PRO A 560 0.25 -15.59 -9.20
C PRO A 560 -0.22 -14.13 -9.31
N GLY A 561 -0.99 -13.63 -8.34
CA GLY A 561 -1.43 -12.24 -8.32
C GLY A 561 -0.33 -11.23 -8.01
N GLN A 562 0.73 -11.61 -7.31
CA GLN A 562 1.93 -10.76 -7.16
C GLN A 562 2.74 -10.73 -8.47
N LYS A 563 2.87 -11.86 -9.16
CA LYS A 563 3.54 -11.97 -10.46
C LYS A 563 2.85 -11.11 -11.51
N GLU A 564 1.53 -11.16 -11.59
CA GLU A 564 0.74 -10.31 -12.49
C GLU A 564 0.99 -8.81 -12.25
N ARG A 565 0.97 -8.37 -10.98
CA ARG A 565 1.26 -6.98 -10.61
C ARG A 565 2.70 -6.55 -10.95
N VAL A 566 3.68 -7.45 -10.80
CA VAL A 566 5.06 -7.18 -11.20
C VAL A 566 5.20 -7.10 -12.72
N ARG A 567 4.50 -7.94 -13.50
CA ARG A 567 4.46 -7.82 -14.96
C ARG A 567 3.88 -6.48 -15.39
N LEU A 568 2.74 -6.06 -14.82
CA LEU A 568 2.18 -4.74 -15.09
C LEU A 568 3.14 -3.59 -14.72
N ALA A 569 3.82 -3.71 -13.58
CA ALA A 569 4.88 -2.77 -13.18
C ALA A 569 6.02 -2.73 -14.20
N ARG A 570 6.46 -3.89 -14.68
CA ARG A 570 7.53 -4.03 -15.66
C ARG A 570 7.19 -3.35 -16.98
N MET A 571 5.97 -3.53 -17.49
CA MET A 571 5.51 -2.88 -18.72
C MET A 571 5.56 -1.35 -18.65
N ILE A 572 5.18 -0.77 -17.51
CA ILE A 572 5.30 0.68 -17.27
C ILE A 572 6.77 1.10 -17.17
N ALA A 573 7.60 0.28 -16.51
CA ALA A 573 9.02 0.55 -16.29
C ALA A 573 9.86 0.50 -17.58
N GLU A 574 9.41 -0.24 -18.59
CA GLU A 574 10.04 -0.34 -19.92
C GLU A 574 9.93 0.96 -20.74
N GLY A 575 9.08 1.90 -20.33
CA GLY A 575 8.90 3.18 -21.04
C GLY A 575 8.11 3.06 -22.35
N ALA A 576 7.35 1.97 -22.53
CA ALA A 576 6.49 1.77 -23.69
C ALA A 576 5.37 2.83 -23.77
N ASN A 577 5.12 3.36 -24.97
CA ASN A 577 4.02 4.31 -25.23
C ASN A 577 2.75 3.63 -25.76
N LEU A 578 2.83 2.33 -26.08
CA LEU A 578 1.71 1.44 -26.36
C LEU A 578 1.76 0.20 -25.47
N ILE A 579 0.79 0.05 -24.58
CA ILE A 579 0.65 -1.13 -23.73
C ILE A 579 -0.57 -1.96 -24.13
N VAL A 580 -0.36 -3.27 -24.26
CA VAL A 580 -1.40 -4.23 -24.57
C VAL A 580 -1.50 -5.29 -23.48
N VAL A 581 -2.68 -5.50 -22.90
CA VAL A 581 -2.88 -6.55 -21.90
C VAL A 581 -4.11 -7.39 -22.22
N ASP A 582 -3.92 -8.70 -22.39
CA ASP A 582 -4.99 -9.69 -22.42
C ASP A 582 -5.24 -10.26 -21.01
N GLU A 583 -6.49 -10.58 -20.73
CA GLU A 583 -6.96 -11.07 -19.43
C GLU A 583 -6.54 -10.20 -18.23
N PHE A 584 -6.68 -8.88 -18.35
CA PHE A 584 -6.21 -7.94 -17.33
C PHE A 584 -6.85 -8.19 -15.95
N CYS A 585 -5.99 -8.36 -14.94
CA CYS A 585 -6.34 -8.65 -13.55
C CYS A 585 -7.14 -9.96 -13.37
N SER A 586 -6.97 -10.97 -14.23
CA SER A 586 -7.74 -12.21 -14.16
C SER A 586 -7.38 -13.09 -12.95
N HIS A 587 -6.16 -13.01 -12.43
CA HIS A 587 -5.70 -13.80 -11.27
C HIS A 587 -5.85 -13.05 -9.93
N LEU A 588 -6.48 -11.88 -9.93
CA LEU A 588 -6.66 -11.04 -8.74
C LEU A 588 -8.08 -11.16 -8.19
N ASP A 589 -8.22 -11.15 -6.87
CA ASP A 589 -9.51 -10.95 -6.23
C ASP A 589 -10.13 -9.61 -6.65
N PRO A 590 -11.47 -9.45 -6.62
CA PRO A 590 -12.14 -8.23 -7.09
C PRO A 590 -11.60 -6.93 -6.48
N LYS A 591 -11.40 -6.87 -5.17
CA LYS A 591 -10.93 -5.66 -4.49
C LYS A 591 -9.51 -5.30 -4.92
N THR A 592 -8.62 -6.28 -5.06
CA THR A 592 -7.25 -6.06 -5.56
C THR A 592 -7.22 -5.69 -7.04
N ALA A 593 -8.01 -6.37 -7.87
CA ALA A 593 -8.12 -6.08 -9.30
C ALA A 593 -8.51 -4.63 -9.55
N MET A 594 -9.54 -4.13 -8.86
CA MET A 594 -9.97 -2.72 -8.96
C MET A 594 -8.88 -1.73 -8.53
N ARG A 595 -8.12 -2.05 -7.47
CA ARG A 595 -7.02 -1.19 -6.99
C ARG A 595 -5.89 -1.10 -8.02
N VAL A 596 -5.49 -2.24 -8.59
CA VAL A 596 -4.45 -2.32 -9.62
C VAL A 596 -4.93 -1.63 -10.89
N ALA A 597 -6.16 -1.88 -11.33
CA ALA A 597 -6.79 -1.23 -12.48
C ALA A 597 -6.74 0.29 -12.39
N ARG A 598 -7.20 0.86 -11.27
CA ARG A 598 -7.20 2.31 -11.05
C ARG A 598 -5.80 2.90 -11.12
N SER A 599 -4.87 2.32 -10.36
CA SER A 599 -3.52 2.84 -10.28
C SER A 599 -2.76 2.70 -11.61
N PHE A 600 -2.96 1.60 -12.32
CA PHE A 600 -2.43 1.39 -13.67
C PHE A 600 -2.97 2.45 -14.64
N SER A 601 -4.28 2.67 -14.61
CA SER A 601 -4.97 3.68 -15.43
C SER A 601 -4.47 5.10 -15.14
N GLU A 602 -4.23 5.46 -13.88
CA GLU A 602 -3.63 6.74 -13.51
C GLU A 602 -2.18 6.87 -13.99
N MET A 603 -1.37 5.80 -13.91
CA MET A 603 0.00 5.79 -14.43
C MET A 603 0.02 6.00 -15.95
N CYS A 604 -0.85 5.29 -16.69
CA CYS A 604 -0.97 5.46 -18.14
C CYS A 604 -1.31 6.91 -18.50
N ARG A 605 -2.28 7.53 -17.81
CA ARG A 605 -2.63 8.94 -18.08
C ARG A 605 -1.52 9.92 -17.70
N GLU A 606 -0.82 9.69 -16.59
CA GLU A 606 0.28 10.57 -16.16
C GLU A 606 1.48 10.54 -17.13
N LEU A 607 1.70 9.39 -17.77
CA LEU A 607 2.76 9.13 -18.74
C LEU A 607 2.29 9.25 -20.20
N GLU A 608 1.01 9.59 -20.43
CA GLU A 608 0.40 9.68 -21.78
C GLU A 608 0.55 8.40 -22.62
N ILE A 609 0.53 7.24 -21.95
CA ILE A 609 0.61 5.91 -22.57
C ILE A 609 -0.75 5.52 -23.15
N THR A 610 -0.74 5.05 -24.40
CA THR A 610 -1.91 4.45 -25.03
C THR A 610 -2.04 3.00 -24.57
N ALA A 611 -3.22 2.59 -24.08
CA ALA A 611 -3.40 1.25 -23.52
C ALA A 611 -4.58 0.51 -24.14
N LEU A 612 -4.39 -0.74 -24.56
CA LEU A 612 -5.44 -1.66 -25.01
C LEU A 612 -5.57 -2.81 -24.03
N ILE A 613 -6.69 -2.86 -23.32
CA ILE A 613 -6.92 -3.78 -22.21
C ILE A 613 -8.10 -4.70 -22.53
N ILE A 614 -7.88 -6.02 -22.53
CA ILE A 614 -8.96 -7.00 -22.63
C ILE A 614 -9.35 -7.45 -21.23
N THR A 615 -10.61 -7.27 -20.88
CA THR A 615 -11.21 -7.84 -19.66
C THR A 615 -12.70 -8.03 -19.84
N HIS A 616 -13.30 -8.94 -19.08
CA HIS A 616 -14.74 -9.18 -19.05
C HIS A 616 -15.36 -8.81 -17.70
N ARG A 617 -14.58 -8.24 -16.79
CA ARG A 617 -14.96 -7.97 -15.40
C ARG A 617 -15.44 -6.53 -15.26
N ALA A 618 -16.74 -6.33 -15.04
CA ALA A 618 -17.36 -5.00 -14.98
C ALA A 618 -16.67 -4.08 -13.95
N GLU A 619 -16.36 -4.61 -12.77
CA GLU A 619 -15.70 -3.86 -11.70
C GLU A 619 -14.30 -3.36 -12.08
N VAL A 620 -13.59 -4.10 -12.94
CA VAL A 620 -12.27 -3.73 -13.46
C VAL A 620 -12.41 -2.66 -14.54
N ILE A 621 -13.39 -2.80 -15.43
CA ILE A 621 -13.70 -1.80 -16.46
C ILE A 621 -14.04 -0.46 -15.81
N ASP A 622 -14.91 -0.47 -14.80
CA ASP A 622 -15.30 0.73 -14.07
C ASP A 622 -14.10 1.37 -13.37
N ALA A 623 -13.21 0.57 -12.78
CA ALA A 623 -11.99 1.06 -12.12
C ALA A 623 -10.94 1.61 -13.10
N LEU A 624 -10.87 1.08 -14.32
CA LEU A 624 -10.00 1.61 -15.39
C LEU A 624 -10.53 2.96 -15.91
N ALA A 625 -11.85 3.17 -15.91
CA ALA A 625 -12.54 4.27 -16.59
C ALA A 625 -11.99 4.53 -18.00
N PRO A 626 -12.15 3.58 -18.92
CA PRO A 626 -11.63 3.72 -20.27
C PRO A 626 -12.25 4.91 -21.00
N ASP A 627 -11.47 5.52 -21.89
CA ASP A 627 -11.95 6.56 -22.82
C ASP A 627 -12.81 5.93 -23.93
N LYS A 628 -12.59 4.63 -24.21
CA LYS A 628 -13.28 3.90 -25.28
C LYS A 628 -13.54 2.44 -24.91
N LEU A 629 -14.76 1.97 -25.15
CA LEU A 629 -15.14 0.56 -25.10
C LEU A 629 -15.27 -0.01 -26.50
N VAL A 630 -14.57 -1.11 -26.78
CA VAL A 630 -14.61 -1.83 -28.05
C VAL A 630 -15.26 -3.19 -27.85
N TYR A 631 -16.45 -3.35 -28.42
CA TYR A 631 -17.23 -4.58 -28.33
C TYR A 631 -16.89 -5.50 -29.51
N VAL A 632 -16.37 -6.69 -29.24
CA VAL A 632 -16.05 -7.69 -30.27
C VAL A 632 -17.02 -8.87 -30.16
N GLY A 633 -17.70 -9.21 -31.26
CA GLY A 633 -18.70 -10.27 -31.27
C GLY A 633 -19.08 -10.71 -32.68
N TYR A 634 -19.11 -12.03 -32.91
CA TYR A 634 -19.56 -12.64 -34.17
C TYR A 634 -18.87 -12.06 -35.43
N GLY A 635 -17.58 -11.73 -35.33
CA GLY A 635 -16.81 -11.14 -36.42
C GLY A 635 -16.97 -9.61 -36.56
N LEU A 636 -17.89 -8.98 -35.84
CA LEU A 636 -18.12 -7.54 -35.87
C LEU A 636 -17.44 -6.85 -34.68
N VAL A 637 -17.15 -5.56 -34.88
CA VAL A 637 -16.60 -4.68 -33.84
C VAL A 637 -17.45 -3.42 -33.74
N GLY A 638 -17.98 -3.17 -32.54
CA GLY A 638 -18.67 -1.93 -32.17
C GLY A 638 -17.78 -1.08 -31.27
N VAL A 639 -17.99 0.24 -31.27
CA VAL A 639 -17.23 1.20 -30.46
C VAL A 639 -18.20 2.10 -29.72
N GLU A 640 -17.97 2.29 -28.43
CA GLU A 640 -18.63 3.27 -27.57
C GLU A 640 -17.57 4.21 -26.98
N GLU A 641 -17.74 5.51 -27.18
CA GLU A 641 -16.88 6.54 -26.56
C GLU A 641 -17.44 6.87 -25.17
N LYS A 642 -16.55 6.95 -24.17
CA LYS A 642 -16.88 7.34 -22.80
C LYS A 642 -16.44 8.79 -22.57
N SER A 643 -17.36 9.62 -22.09
CA SER A 643 -17.16 11.05 -21.81
C SER A 643 -16.51 11.32 -20.47
#